data_AF-A0A3A0ENI1-F1
#
_entry.id   AF-A0A3A0ENI1-F1
#
_cell.length_a   1.000
_cell.length_b   1.000
_cell.length_c   1.000
_cell.angle_alpha   90.00
_cell.angle_beta   90.00
_cell.angle_gamma   90.00
#
_symmetry.space_group_name_H-M   'P 1'
#
loop_
_entity.id
_entity.type
_entity.pdbx_description
1 polymer ?
#
loop_
_entity_poly.entity_id
_entity_poly.type
_entity_poly.pdbx_seq_one_letter_code
_entity_poly.pdbx_strand_id
1 'polypeptide(L)'
;MPHRHADCCAARITGNLEASMQQPMRRSAAPPAPHVASDAPFRSFWMGGYEGADHRNGSGEPLDMAASNAHVERLDEDYAAAAALGIRTVRESLGWRISEPQPGRFDWHRLHAIRGAARRNNVQVLWTLMHYGTPDDVSLLDDAMIERFARFARAAATELMRSGERGFFVTPINEIGFLAWAVCESRLLHPYCLAAPDAESSRESGYLVKRRLVRAALRAMDEIRAVDPGARFLHVEPLIHVVAPQVDDAQEAATLAALAREIDSYQWQSWDMLCGREAPELGGSPDAIDWLGANHYHSSQWEILTEKRLSWSERDPRRAPFSTLLAAAWQRYRRPLIVAETGHFGAGRAQWLDDVAAEVLRARAAGVPVHGLCLYPLINRPDWDDPDHWHDSGLWDVVRARRPFGERPDGSRLPNLEYAGRLQRWQALQPPQRRTERNMPHLIVFSHLRWNFVYQRPQHLMSRLARRYPVLFVEEPVHASGEPRLEVLPGGPGVQVLRPCTPVPAAGFHDDQLPMLKSLLAGYLAEHGVDDYLVWCYTPMALPLLGSMRPRALVYDCMDELSAFAAAPRQLGQREAALLKAADLVFTGGPSLYEAKRAHGKDVHCLPSAVEALHFAPPPEAFDSEEARDAADLQRDIARPRLGFFGVIDERLDRDLVATLADAHPEWQVVMVGPVAKIDPASLPQRTNLHWLGMQPYARLPFLLADWDLCLLPFARNAATRFISPTKTLEYMAAGKPIVGTAVNDVATLYGDVVAIADDAQAFVRACEERLAETPAERAAREQRTAARVAEYSWDRSVECIDALLKQRLAKGTTPVAMRELAGLVDDATATDAEALASTARAPSRRAQRDVRHLVIGAGPTGLSAAYHLGLAGENDVLLVERGKRVGGWCRSIEEGGFVFDCAGHIMFSNDPYVLGLYDLLLGENLHWQNREAWIFSKGVHTRYPFQGSLHGLPPQVLEECLVGAIEARFGAIGGDGPPRDAQPPSNFLEFIHRVWGAGIARHFAVPYNEKLWTVPLAEIETS
;
A
#
# COMPACT_ATOMS: atom_id res chain seq x y z
N MET A 1 -14.73 -60.71 2.00
CA MET A 1 -15.49 -61.34 0.89
C MET A 1 -16.75 -61.97 1.47
N PRO A 2 -17.89 -62.08 0.74
CA PRO A 2 -18.32 -61.31 -0.43
C PRO A 2 -19.84 -60.94 -0.42
N HIS A 3 -20.26 -60.12 -1.39
CA HIS A 3 -21.58 -60.05 -2.04
C HIS A 3 -22.87 -60.38 -1.23
N ARG A 4 -23.74 -59.37 -1.04
CA ARG A 4 -25.17 -59.34 -1.40
C ARG A 4 -25.90 -58.20 -0.67
N HIS A 5 -26.75 -57.49 -1.44
CA HIS A 5 -27.88 -56.63 -1.05
C HIS A 5 -27.83 -55.21 -1.66
N ALA A 6 -27.73 -55.16 -2.99
CA ALA A 6 -28.46 -54.17 -3.77
C ALA A 6 -29.77 -54.86 -4.21
N ASP A 7 -30.90 -54.41 -3.66
CA ASP A 7 -32.29 -54.54 -4.18
C ASP A 7 -33.31 -54.42 -3.04
N CYS A 8 -33.62 -53.19 -2.64
CA CYS A 8 -34.94 -52.73 -2.16
C CYS A 8 -34.83 -51.34 -1.54
N CYS A 9 -34.91 -50.30 -2.38
CA CYS A 9 -35.50 -49.00 -2.00
C CYS A 9 -35.71 -48.08 -3.22
N ALA A 10 -35.92 -48.66 -4.41
CA ALA A 10 -36.30 -47.95 -5.63
C ALA A 10 -37.76 -48.29 -5.99
N ALA A 11 -38.72 -47.84 -5.19
CA ALA A 11 -40.13 -47.87 -5.54
C ALA A 11 -40.93 -46.90 -4.66
N ARG A 12 -40.92 -45.61 -5.01
CA ARG A 12 -42.04 -44.65 -4.92
C ARG A 12 -41.49 -43.23 -5.10
N ILE A 13 -41.79 -42.66 -6.26
CA ILE A 13 -42.07 -41.25 -6.60
C ILE A 13 -41.64 -41.08 -8.06
N THR A 14 -42.40 -41.70 -8.95
CA THR A 14 -42.51 -41.33 -10.36
C THR A 14 -44.01 -41.24 -10.64
N GLY A 15 -44.55 -40.04 -10.59
CA GLY A 15 -45.97 -39.78 -10.83
C GLY A 15 -46.30 -38.31 -10.64
N ASN A 16 -46.65 -37.67 -11.76
CA ASN A 16 -47.25 -36.33 -11.88
C ASN A 16 -46.31 -35.12 -11.90
N LEU A 17 -45.57 -34.99 -13.01
CA LEU A 17 -45.08 -33.71 -13.53
C LEU A 17 -45.59 -33.55 -14.97
N GLU A 18 -46.90 -33.41 -15.14
CA GLU A 18 -47.54 -32.97 -16.41
C GLU A 18 -49.05 -32.79 -16.18
N ALA A 19 -49.47 -31.69 -15.54
CA ALA A 19 -50.80 -31.07 -15.64
C ALA A 19 -50.97 -29.98 -14.57
N SER A 20 -50.38 -28.79 -14.78
CA SER A 20 -50.94 -27.53 -14.27
C SER A 20 -50.21 -26.32 -14.90
N MET A 21 -50.37 -26.15 -16.21
CA MET A 21 -50.06 -24.88 -16.86
C MET A 21 -51.34 -24.42 -17.55
N GLN A 22 -52.15 -23.61 -16.85
CA GLN A 22 -53.05 -22.59 -17.39
C GLN A 22 -53.92 -21.99 -16.27
N GLN A 23 -53.40 -21.00 -15.54
CA GLN A 23 -54.21 -19.94 -14.94
C GLN A 23 -53.43 -18.61 -15.00
N PRO A 24 -54.06 -17.48 -15.37
CA PRO A 24 -53.37 -16.21 -15.53
C PRO A 24 -53.10 -15.56 -14.17
N MET A 25 -51.82 -15.43 -13.80
CA MET A 25 -51.40 -14.67 -12.61
C MET A 25 -51.77 -13.20 -12.76
N ARG A 26 -52.62 -12.71 -11.85
CA ARG A 26 -52.79 -11.27 -11.61
C ARG A 26 -51.45 -10.69 -11.16
N ARG A 27 -50.98 -9.64 -11.83
CA ARG A 27 -49.79 -8.86 -11.44
C ARG A 27 -50.01 -8.24 -10.06
N SER A 28 -49.46 -8.85 -9.02
CA SER A 28 -49.23 -8.20 -7.72
C SER A 28 -48.04 -7.28 -7.87
N ALA A 29 -48.21 -6.02 -7.47
CA ALA A 29 -47.14 -5.02 -7.45
C ALA A 29 -45.93 -5.54 -6.66
N ALA A 30 -44.73 -5.26 -7.18
CA ALA A 30 -43.49 -5.55 -6.47
C ALA A 30 -43.49 -4.83 -5.10
N PRO A 31 -43.07 -5.52 -4.02
CA PRO A 31 -42.84 -4.82 -2.75
C PRO A 31 -41.79 -3.73 -2.97
N PRO A 32 -41.92 -2.55 -2.34
CA PRO A 32 -40.96 -1.48 -2.50
C PRO A 32 -39.58 -1.98 -2.07
N ALA A 33 -38.56 -1.66 -2.89
CA ALA A 33 -37.17 -1.89 -2.52
C ALA A 33 -36.94 -1.28 -1.12
N PRO A 34 -36.27 -2.00 -0.19
CA PRO A 34 -35.99 -1.44 1.12
C PRO A 34 -35.24 -0.13 0.91
N HIS A 35 -35.77 0.94 1.52
CA HIS A 35 -35.09 2.22 1.61
C HIS A 35 -33.68 1.97 2.14
N VAL A 36 -32.67 2.10 1.29
CA VAL A 36 -31.27 2.17 1.71
C VAL A 36 -31.12 3.52 2.39
N ALA A 37 -31.33 3.54 3.71
CA ALA A 37 -30.99 4.68 4.55
C ALA A 37 -29.50 5.00 4.36
N SER A 38 -29.20 6.28 4.18
CA SER A 38 -27.97 6.84 3.63
C SER A 38 -26.79 6.94 4.61
N ASP A 39 -26.68 6.08 5.62
CA ASP A 39 -25.57 6.10 6.58
C ASP A 39 -24.74 4.81 6.52
N ALA A 40 -23.41 4.95 6.38
CA ALA A 40 -22.49 3.82 6.38
C ALA A 40 -22.58 3.07 7.73
N PRO A 41 -22.82 1.74 7.76
CA PRO A 41 -23.10 0.99 8.99
C PRO A 41 -21.87 0.78 9.90
N PHE A 42 -20.67 0.97 9.35
CA PHE A 42 -19.38 0.80 10.03
C PHE A 42 -18.55 2.08 9.96
N ARG A 43 -17.76 2.35 11.01
CA ARG A 43 -16.87 3.53 11.10
C ARG A 43 -15.64 3.44 10.21
N SER A 44 -15.25 2.24 9.78
CA SER A 44 -14.22 2.04 8.75
C SER A 44 -14.51 0.78 7.93
N PHE A 45 -14.15 0.81 6.64
CA PHE A 45 -14.15 -0.39 5.80
C PHE A 45 -13.11 -1.41 6.27
N TRP A 46 -11.88 -0.95 6.52
CA TRP A 46 -10.83 -1.77 7.10
C TRP A 46 -11.14 -1.97 8.58
N MET A 47 -11.23 -3.24 8.97
CA MET A 47 -11.59 -3.65 10.32
C MET A 47 -10.42 -4.42 10.93
N GLY A 48 -10.39 -4.47 12.25
CA GLY A 48 -9.44 -5.28 13.00
C GLY A 48 -10.16 -6.32 13.83
N GLY A 49 -9.67 -7.54 13.90
CA GLY A 49 -10.16 -8.54 14.82
C GLY A 49 -9.11 -8.93 15.84
N TYR A 50 -9.52 -9.18 17.06
CA TYR A 50 -8.65 -9.68 18.13
C TYR A 50 -8.98 -11.15 18.39
N GLU A 51 -7.95 -11.94 18.71
CA GLU A 51 -8.13 -13.37 18.96
C GLU A 51 -9.01 -13.58 20.19
N GLY A 52 -10.20 -14.13 19.94
CA GLY A 52 -11.27 -14.19 20.93
C GLY A 52 -11.50 -15.56 21.54
N ALA A 53 -10.79 -16.59 21.08
CA ALA A 53 -10.99 -17.96 21.51
C ALA A 53 -10.84 -18.10 23.03
N ASP A 54 -11.86 -18.68 23.66
CA ASP A 54 -11.92 -18.87 25.11
C ASP A 54 -12.26 -20.30 25.53
N HIS A 55 -12.20 -21.29 24.64
CA HIS A 55 -12.46 -22.70 24.96
C HIS A 55 -11.36 -23.33 25.82
N ARG A 56 -11.62 -24.55 26.31
CA ARG A 56 -10.56 -25.41 26.83
C ARG A 56 -9.93 -26.16 25.66
N ASN A 57 -8.62 -26.03 25.48
CA ASN A 57 -7.88 -26.66 24.38
C ASN A 57 -7.91 -28.19 24.48
N GLY A 58 -7.23 -28.90 23.57
CA GLY A 58 -7.22 -30.37 23.54
C GLY A 58 -6.68 -31.02 24.82
N SER A 59 -5.80 -30.32 25.52
CA SER A 59 -5.20 -30.72 26.79
C SER A 59 -6.07 -30.39 28.02
N GLY A 60 -7.22 -29.73 27.84
CA GLY A 60 -8.12 -29.32 28.91
C GLY A 60 -7.77 -27.99 29.58
N GLU A 61 -6.77 -27.27 29.06
CA GLU A 61 -6.34 -25.99 29.60
C GLU A 61 -7.29 -24.87 29.14
N PRO A 62 -7.77 -23.99 30.04
CA PRO A 62 -8.69 -22.93 29.68
C PRO A 62 -7.93 -21.77 28.99
N LEU A 63 -8.32 -21.44 27.76
CA LEU A 63 -7.69 -20.37 26.98
C LEU A 63 -8.30 -19.00 27.25
N ASP A 64 -7.48 -17.96 27.23
CA ASP A 64 -7.92 -16.57 27.12
C ASP A 64 -6.95 -15.84 26.21
N MET A 65 -7.20 -15.93 24.91
CA MET A 65 -6.20 -15.51 23.91
C MET A 65 -5.98 -14.00 23.86
N ALA A 66 -6.99 -13.21 24.23
CA ALA A 66 -6.83 -11.77 24.38
C ALA A 66 -5.99 -11.41 25.62
N ALA A 67 -6.05 -12.20 26.70
CA ALA A 67 -5.16 -12.01 27.84
C ALA A 67 -3.75 -12.53 27.55
N SER A 68 -3.60 -13.60 26.77
CA SER A 68 -2.28 -14.24 26.52
C SER A 68 -1.30 -13.35 25.75
N ASN A 69 -1.79 -12.40 24.95
CA ASN A 69 -0.97 -11.39 24.27
C ASN A 69 -1.06 -9.99 24.93
N ALA A 70 -1.59 -9.93 26.16
CA ALA A 70 -1.79 -8.73 26.96
C ALA A 70 -2.68 -7.66 26.30
N HIS A 71 -3.60 -8.07 25.42
CA HIS A 71 -4.53 -7.14 24.77
C HIS A 71 -5.51 -6.52 25.78
N VAL A 72 -6.02 -7.31 26.73
CA VAL A 72 -6.98 -6.85 27.75
C VAL A 72 -6.39 -5.74 28.63
N GLU A 73 -5.09 -5.82 28.95
CA GLU A 73 -4.37 -4.83 29.74
C GLU A 73 -3.96 -3.59 28.91
N ARG A 74 -3.86 -3.72 27.58
CA ARG A 74 -3.36 -2.70 26.65
C ARG A 74 -4.41 -2.21 25.65
N LEU A 75 -5.69 -2.35 25.97
CA LEU A 75 -6.81 -1.97 25.08
C LEU A 75 -6.69 -0.55 24.50
N ASP A 76 -6.34 0.45 25.31
CA ASP A 76 -6.19 1.83 24.83
C ASP A 76 -5.03 1.99 23.85
N GLU A 77 -3.89 1.32 24.10
CA GLU A 77 -2.74 1.33 23.21
C GLU A 77 -3.07 0.66 21.88
N ASP A 78 -3.68 -0.53 21.93
CA ASP A 78 -4.02 -1.30 20.75
C ASP A 78 -5.09 -0.60 19.90
N TYR A 79 -6.09 0.03 20.53
CA TYR A 79 -7.12 0.79 19.81
C TYR A 79 -6.61 2.13 19.29
N ALA A 80 -5.73 2.81 20.01
CA ALA A 80 -5.08 4.02 19.51
C ALA A 80 -4.22 3.70 18.28
N ALA A 81 -3.47 2.59 18.32
CA ALA A 81 -2.65 2.12 17.21
C ALA A 81 -3.50 1.74 15.98
N ALA A 82 -4.58 0.98 16.18
CA ALA A 82 -5.55 0.65 15.13
C ALA A 82 -6.17 1.92 14.51
N ALA A 83 -6.64 2.85 15.35
CA ALA A 83 -7.24 4.10 14.90
C ALA A 83 -6.26 5.01 14.16
N ALA A 84 -4.98 4.99 14.53
CA ALA A 84 -3.91 5.72 13.83
C ALA A 84 -3.68 5.19 12.41
N LEU A 85 -3.92 3.88 12.18
CA LEU A 85 -3.92 3.24 10.86
C LEU A 85 -5.29 3.25 10.17
N GLY A 86 -6.24 4.08 10.62
CA GLY A 86 -7.55 4.22 9.98
C GLY A 86 -8.53 3.06 10.24
N ILE A 87 -8.21 2.14 11.13
CA ILE A 87 -9.11 1.07 11.60
C ILE A 87 -9.92 1.60 12.77
N ARG A 88 -11.21 1.83 12.56
CA ARG A 88 -12.16 2.36 13.55
C ARG A 88 -13.35 1.45 13.83
N THR A 89 -13.38 0.27 13.23
CA THR A 89 -14.32 -0.79 13.52
C THR A 89 -13.53 -2.05 13.85
N VAL A 90 -13.79 -2.65 15.01
CA VAL A 90 -13.08 -3.84 15.48
C VAL A 90 -14.05 -4.94 15.89
N ARG A 91 -13.63 -6.20 15.76
CA ARG A 91 -14.34 -7.37 16.29
C ARG A 91 -13.70 -7.80 17.60
N GLU A 92 -14.53 -7.93 18.63
CA GLU A 92 -14.12 -8.29 20.00
C GLU A 92 -14.96 -9.45 20.54
N SER A 93 -14.34 -10.29 21.38
CA SER A 93 -15.04 -11.36 22.08
C SER A 93 -15.27 -10.99 23.53
N LEU A 94 -16.52 -11.10 24.00
CA LEU A 94 -16.80 -11.12 25.43
C LEU A 94 -16.33 -12.42 26.08
N GLY A 95 -16.44 -13.54 25.34
CA GLY A 95 -16.16 -14.88 25.82
C GLY A 95 -17.17 -15.33 26.87
N TRP A 96 -18.04 -16.29 26.52
CA TRP A 96 -19.09 -16.74 27.44
C TRP A 96 -18.49 -17.42 28.68
N ARG A 97 -17.46 -18.27 28.52
CA ARG A 97 -16.81 -18.93 29.66
C ARG A 97 -16.16 -17.90 30.59
N ILE A 98 -15.46 -16.92 30.01
CA ILE A 98 -14.76 -15.87 30.75
C ILE A 98 -15.75 -14.97 31.49
N SER A 99 -16.86 -14.63 30.85
CA SER A 99 -17.89 -13.73 31.40
C SER A 99 -18.82 -14.40 32.39
N GLU A 100 -18.76 -15.73 32.57
CA GLU A 100 -19.56 -16.49 33.53
C GLU A 100 -18.66 -17.40 34.39
N PRO A 101 -17.81 -16.83 35.27
CA PRO A 101 -16.85 -17.61 36.06
C PRO A 101 -17.50 -18.51 37.10
N GLN A 102 -18.77 -18.28 37.43
CA GLN A 102 -19.57 -19.12 38.31
C GLN A 102 -20.97 -19.30 37.69
N PRO A 103 -21.60 -20.48 37.83
CA PRO A 103 -22.89 -20.75 37.22
C PRO A 103 -23.95 -19.68 37.50
N GLY A 104 -24.36 -18.94 36.47
CA GLY A 104 -25.40 -17.91 36.51
C GLY A 104 -24.97 -16.57 37.09
N ARG A 105 -23.68 -16.39 37.39
CA ARG A 105 -23.11 -15.13 37.87
C ARG A 105 -22.18 -14.56 36.80
N PHE A 106 -22.58 -13.43 36.25
CA PHE A 106 -21.85 -12.77 35.17
C PHE A 106 -20.85 -11.73 35.67
N ASP A 107 -19.70 -11.65 35.02
CA ASP A 107 -18.67 -10.61 35.19
C ASP A 107 -18.60 -9.73 33.94
N TRP A 108 -18.79 -8.43 34.14
CA TRP A 108 -18.82 -7.42 33.06
C TRP A 108 -17.57 -6.55 33.01
N HIS A 109 -16.53 -6.85 33.79
CA HIS A 109 -15.30 -6.07 33.81
C HIS A 109 -14.68 -5.95 32.41
N ARG A 110 -14.58 -7.05 31.65
CA ARG A 110 -14.07 -7.06 30.27
C ARG A 110 -14.90 -6.18 29.34
N LEU A 111 -16.23 -6.32 29.37
CA LEU A 111 -17.15 -5.50 28.57
C LEU A 111 -16.93 -4.00 28.83
N HIS A 112 -16.84 -3.63 30.11
CA HIS A 112 -16.60 -2.24 30.50
C HIS A 112 -15.23 -1.71 30.09
N ALA A 113 -14.18 -2.53 30.20
CA ALA A 113 -12.83 -2.19 29.78
C ALA A 113 -12.78 -1.93 28.27
N ILE A 114 -13.26 -2.90 27.46
CA ILE A 114 -13.34 -2.81 25.99
C ILE A 114 -14.12 -1.56 25.58
N ARG A 115 -15.34 -1.38 26.10
CA ARG A 115 -16.17 -0.22 25.78
C ARG A 115 -15.51 1.10 26.19
N GLY A 116 -14.88 1.12 27.37
CA GLY A 116 -14.17 2.29 27.87
C GLY A 116 -13.08 2.73 26.91
N ALA A 117 -12.21 1.79 26.51
CA ALA A 117 -11.14 2.03 25.55
C ALA A 117 -11.68 2.39 24.17
N ALA A 118 -12.71 1.70 23.69
CA ALA A 118 -13.33 1.96 22.38
C ALA A 118 -13.89 3.39 22.31
N ARG A 119 -14.56 3.85 23.36
CA ARG A 119 -15.08 5.22 23.45
C ARG A 119 -13.96 6.26 23.47
N ARG A 120 -12.89 6.03 24.23
CA ARG A 120 -11.73 6.94 24.30
C ARG A 120 -11.03 7.07 22.95
N ASN A 121 -10.96 5.99 22.18
CA ASN A 121 -10.23 5.93 20.91
C ASN A 121 -11.12 6.09 19.66
N ASN A 122 -12.42 6.39 19.85
CA ASN A 122 -13.41 6.52 18.78
C ASN A 122 -13.52 5.27 17.88
N VAL A 123 -13.45 4.08 18.49
CA VAL A 123 -13.59 2.78 17.83
C VAL A 123 -15.01 2.23 18.04
N GLN A 124 -15.60 1.65 17.00
CA GLN A 124 -16.82 0.87 17.04
C GLN A 124 -16.47 -0.61 17.27
N VAL A 125 -17.18 -1.25 18.19
CA VAL A 125 -17.01 -2.67 18.49
C VAL A 125 -18.13 -3.47 17.85
N LEU A 126 -17.79 -4.59 17.22
CA LEU A 126 -18.70 -5.64 16.79
C LEU A 126 -18.52 -6.80 17.77
N TRP A 127 -19.56 -7.13 18.53
CA TRP A 127 -19.44 -8.02 19.69
C TRP A 127 -19.66 -9.48 19.32
N THR A 128 -18.74 -10.36 19.68
CA THR A 128 -18.93 -11.81 19.68
C THR A 128 -19.22 -12.26 21.11
N LEU A 129 -20.36 -12.91 21.35
CA LEU A 129 -20.73 -13.37 22.70
C LEU A 129 -20.03 -14.67 23.07
N MET A 130 -19.96 -15.62 22.15
CA MET A 130 -19.33 -16.93 22.33
C MET A 130 -18.32 -17.20 21.20
N HIS A 131 -17.06 -17.36 21.58
CA HIS A 131 -15.97 -17.71 20.68
C HIS A 131 -15.37 -19.06 21.15
N TYR A 132 -16.20 -20.09 21.00
CA TYR A 132 -15.97 -21.51 21.31
C TYR A 132 -16.09 -21.91 22.79
N GLY A 133 -15.81 -21.04 23.75
CA GLY A 133 -15.84 -21.39 25.17
C GLY A 133 -17.25 -21.47 25.78
N THR A 134 -17.43 -22.46 26.66
CA THR A 134 -18.60 -22.62 27.53
C THR A 134 -18.17 -22.68 29.00
N PRO A 135 -19.04 -22.31 29.95
CA PRO A 135 -18.83 -22.58 31.37
C PRO A 135 -18.55 -24.08 31.63
N ASP A 136 -17.76 -24.38 32.67
CA ASP A 136 -17.28 -25.75 32.94
C ASP A 136 -18.41 -26.76 33.22
N ASP A 137 -19.57 -26.30 33.68
CA ASP A 137 -20.77 -27.12 33.93
C ASP A 137 -21.69 -27.27 32.70
N VAL A 138 -21.31 -26.69 31.55
CA VAL A 138 -22.12 -26.67 30.33
C VAL A 138 -21.50 -27.56 29.25
N SER A 139 -22.30 -28.50 28.74
CA SER A 139 -21.94 -29.34 27.60
C SER A 139 -22.60 -28.85 26.30
N LEU A 140 -21.83 -28.82 25.21
CA LEU A 140 -22.31 -28.56 23.84
C LEU A 140 -23.17 -29.71 23.29
N LEU A 141 -23.18 -30.85 23.97
CA LEU A 141 -24.01 -32.00 23.63
C LEU A 141 -25.40 -31.96 24.29
N ASP A 142 -25.62 -31.08 25.27
CA ASP A 142 -26.86 -31.00 26.04
C ASP A 142 -27.73 -29.80 25.66
N ASP A 143 -29.03 -30.02 25.49
CA ASP A 143 -30.00 -28.96 25.18
C ASP A 143 -30.13 -27.92 26.31
N ALA A 144 -29.68 -28.24 27.52
CA ALA A 144 -29.63 -27.31 28.66
C ALA A 144 -28.79 -26.04 28.36
N MET A 145 -27.82 -26.13 27.44
CA MET A 145 -27.02 -24.98 27.03
C MET A 145 -27.84 -23.89 26.34
N ILE A 146 -29.02 -24.21 25.78
CA ILE A 146 -29.81 -23.27 24.95
C ILE A 146 -30.34 -22.15 25.83
N GLU A 147 -31.07 -22.51 26.88
CA GLU A 147 -31.63 -21.54 27.81
C GLU A 147 -30.54 -20.90 28.68
N ARG A 148 -29.42 -21.60 28.93
CA ARG A 148 -28.31 -20.98 29.67
C ARG A 148 -27.64 -19.88 28.85
N PHE A 149 -27.31 -20.17 27.59
CA PHE A 149 -26.71 -19.20 26.68
C PHE A 149 -27.66 -18.03 26.42
N ALA A 150 -28.96 -18.28 26.27
CA ALA A 150 -29.95 -17.23 26.10
C ALA A 150 -30.01 -16.27 27.30
N ARG A 151 -29.90 -16.78 28.54
CA ARG A 151 -29.80 -15.94 29.75
C ARG A 151 -28.55 -15.08 29.75
N PHE A 152 -27.41 -15.65 29.36
CA PHE A 152 -26.16 -14.89 29.21
C PHE A 152 -26.30 -13.80 28.15
N ALA A 153 -26.83 -14.13 26.98
CA ALA A 153 -27.05 -13.18 25.89
C ALA A 153 -27.98 -12.02 26.29
N ARG A 154 -29.09 -12.32 27.01
CA ARG A 154 -29.97 -11.29 27.58
C ARG A 154 -29.22 -10.36 28.53
N ALA A 155 -28.40 -10.93 29.40
CA ALA A 155 -27.66 -10.18 30.41
C ALA A 155 -26.58 -9.30 29.76
N ALA A 156 -25.84 -9.82 28.78
CA ALA A 156 -24.85 -9.07 28.00
C ALA A 156 -25.52 -7.91 27.23
N ALA A 157 -26.62 -8.16 26.53
CA ALA A 157 -27.40 -7.12 25.86
C ALA A 157 -27.92 -6.07 26.85
N THR A 158 -28.38 -6.49 28.03
CA THR A 158 -28.85 -5.58 29.08
C THR A 158 -27.71 -4.68 29.55
N GLU A 159 -26.51 -5.23 29.72
CA GLU A 159 -25.35 -4.44 30.15
C GLU A 159 -24.89 -3.47 29.06
N LEU A 160 -24.81 -3.91 27.79
CA LEU A 160 -24.55 -3.03 26.64
C LEU A 160 -25.57 -1.88 26.58
N MET A 161 -26.85 -2.17 26.78
CA MET A 161 -27.92 -1.16 26.84
C MET A 161 -27.79 -0.21 28.02
N ARG A 162 -27.51 -0.71 29.23
CA ARG A 162 -27.26 0.14 30.43
C ARG A 162 -26.08 1.07 30.21
N SER A 163 -25.10 0.61 29.47
CA SER A 163 -23.91 1.34 29.09
C SER A 163 -24.16 2.38 27.96
N GLY A 164 -25.40 2.47 27.44
CA GLY A 164 -25.81 3.46 26.45
C GLY A 164 -25.51 3.09 24.99
N GLU A 165 -25.13 1.85 24.72
CA GLU A 165 -25.01 1.33 23.36
C GLU A 165 -26.40 0.93 22.85
N ARG A 166 -26.70 1.22 21.58
CA ARG A 166 -28.00 0.97 20.95
C ARG A 166 -27.78 0.51 19.52
N GLY A 167 -28.58 -0.43 19.06
CA GLY A 167 -28.47 -1.01 17.73
C GLY A 167 -27.09 -1.58 17.43
N PHE A 168 -26.47 -2.21 18.42
CA PHE A 168 -25.13 -2.78 18.32
C PHE A 168 -25.10 -3.99 17.39
N PHE A 169 -23.93 -4.27 16.83
CA PHE A 169 -23.67 -5.48 16.06
C PHE A 169 -23.26 -6.60 17.00
N VAL A 170 -23.88 -7.76 16.84
CA VAL A 170 -23.60 -8.93 17.68
C VAL A 170 -23.55 -10.21 16.84
N THR A 171 -22.52 -11.00 17.09
CA THR A 171 -22.38 -12.39 16.69
C THR A 171 -22.68 -13.25 17.91
N PRO A 172 -23.84 -13.93 17.98
CA PRO A 172 -24.16 -14.79 19.12
C PRO A 172 -23.09 -15.87 19.31
N ILE A 173 -22.80 -16.65 18.26
CA ILE A 173 -21.80 -17.73 18.28
C ILE A 173 -20.93 -17.59 17.03
N ASN A 174 -19.61 -17.53 17.21
CA ASN A 174 -18.64 -17.51 16.11
C ASN A 174 -18.55 -18.90 15.47
N GLU A 175 -18.56 -18.95 14.14
CA GLU A 175 -18.33 -20.16 13.32
C GLU A 175 -19.06 -21.42 13.85
N ILE A 176 -20.39 -21.41 13.85
CA ILE A 176 -21.20 -22.56 14.31
C ILE A 176 -20.80 -23.83 13.54
N GLY A 177 -20.50 -23.72 12.25
CA GLY A 177 -20.04 -24.82 11.41
C GLY A 177 -18.71 -25.40 11.88
N PHE A 178 -17.71 -24.55 12.11
CA PHE A 178 -16.40 -24.96 12.64
C PHE A 178 -16.53 -25.56 14.04
N LEU A 179 -17.26 -24.91 14.94
CA LEU A 179 -17.43 -25.38 16.32
C LEU A 179 -18.08 -26.77 16.37
N ALA A 180 -19.11 -27.02 15.55
CA ALA A 180 -19.72 -28.33 15.45
C ALA A 180 -18.76 -29.41 14.93
N TRP A 181 -17.92 -29.07 13.92
CA TRP A 181 -16.87 -29.96 13.44
C TRP A 181 -15.81 -30.22 14.52
N ALA A 182 -15.35 -29.17 15.22
CA ALA A 182 -14.30 -29.26 16.22
C ALA A 182 -14.72 -30.15 17.41
N VAL A 183 -15.98 -30.08 17.83
CA VAL A 183 -16.55 -30.94 18.89
C VAL A 183 -16.62 -32.42 18.47
N CYS A 184 -16.88 -32.71 17.20
CA CYS A 184 -17.20 -34.08 16.78
C CYS A 184 -16.04 -34.81 16.10
N GLU A 185 -15.17 -34.10 15.40
CA GLU A 185 -14.20 -34.67 14.46
C GLU A 185 -12.75 -34.24 14.76
N SER A 186 -12.52 -33.46 15.82
CA SER A 186 -11.18 -32.94 16.17
C SER A 186 -10.75 -33.35 17.59
N ARG A 187 -9.54 -32.94 17.96
CA ARG A 187 -9.03 -32.98 19.35
C ARG A 187 -8.77 -31.59 19.91
N LEU A 188 -9.34 -30.54 19.29
CA LEU A 188 -9.04 -29.15 19.64
C LEU A 188 -9.77 -28.69 20.91
N LEU A 189 -10.91 -29.30 21.26
CA LEU A 189 -11.77 -28.84 22.36
C LEU A 189 -12.02 -29.93 23.41
N HIS A 190 -11.62 -29.70 24.65
CA HIS A 190 -11.95 -30.57 25.78
C HIS A 190 -13.40 -30.32 26.29
N PRO A 191 -14.15 -31.36 26.74
CA PRO A 191 -13.80 -32.79 26.84
C PRO A 191 -14.14 -33.60 25.58
N TYR A 192 -14.39 -32.95 24.44
CA TYR A 192 -14.93 -33.58 23.25
C TYR A 192 -13.82 -34.25 22.45
N CYS A 193 -13.55 -35.53 22.75
CA CYS A 193 -12.62 -36.39 22.01
C CYS A 193 -13.38 -37.56 21.37
N LEU A 194 -12.97 -37.97 20.17
CA LEU A 194 -13.54 -39.06 19.37
C LEU A 194 -13.95 -40.29 20.21
N ALA A 195 -15.24 -40.65 20.13
CA ALA A 195 -15.73 -41.98 20.49
C ALA A 195 -15.21 -43.02 19.49
N ALA A 196 -15.12 -44.28 19.95
CA ALA A 196 -14.42 -45.41 19.33
C ALA A 196 -14.65 -45.63 17.81
N PRO A 197 -13.74 -46.36 17.11
CA PRO A 197 -13.74 -46.58 15.65
C PRO A 197 -14.97 -47.29 15.05
N ASP A 198 -15.95 -47.65 15.88
CA ASP A 198 -17.06 -48.53 15.53
C ASP A 198 -18.42 -47.79 15.48
N ALA A 199 -18.43 -46.46 15.69
CA ALA A 199 -19.66 -45.66 15.65
C ALA A 199 -19.96 -45.16 14.23
N GLU A 200 -20.91 -45.79 13.55
CA GLU A 200 -21.47 -45.41 12.24
C GLU A 200 -22.14 -44.00 12.17
N SER A 201 -21.85 -43.03 13.05
CA SER A 201 -22.60 -41.76 13.13
C SER A 201 -21.79 -40.45 13.24
N SER A 202 -20.57 -40.38 12.69
CA SER A 202 -19.78 -39.14 12.77
C SER A 202 -20.46 -37.93 12.08
N ARG A 203 -21.15 -38.15 10.93
CA ARG A 203 -21.93 -37.11 10.23
C ARG A 203 -23.23 -36.72 10.93
N GLU A 204 -23.96 -37.65 11.55
CA GLU A 204 -25.17 -37.33 12.31
C GLU A 204 -24.82 -36.55 13.60
N SER A 205 -23.72 -36.87 14.27
CA SER A 205 -23.27 -36.21 15.51
C SER A 205 -22.96 -34.72 15.29
N GLY A 206 -22.12 -34.38 14.30
CA GLY A 206 -21.78 -32.99 13.99
C GLY A 206 -22.99 -32.17 13.52
N TYR A 207 -23.89 -32.79 12.75
CA TYR A 207 -25.13 -32.16 12.33
C TYR A 207 -26.06 -31.84 13.50
N LEU A 208 -26.21 -32.75 14.47
CA LEU A 208 -27.03 -32.54 15.66
C LEU A 208 -26.45 -31.43 16.57
N VAL A 209 -25.12 -31.40 16.76
CA VAL A 209 -24.45 -30.31 17.50
C VAL A 209 -24.69 -28.97 16.79
N LYS A 210 -24.54 -28.92 15.46
CA LYS A 210 -24.83 -27.73 14.64
C LYS A 210 -26.27 -27.25 14.84
N ARG A 211 -27.27 -28.15 14.76
CA ARG A 211 -28.68 -27.82 15.01
C ARG A 211 -28.91 -27.24 16.40
N ARG A 212 -28.23 -27.77 17.42
CA ARG A 212 -28.31 -27.27 18.80
C ARG A 212 -27.71 -25.87 18.92
N LEU A 213 -26.54 -25.63 18.34
CA LEU A 213 -25.88 -24.33 18.31
C LEU A 213 -26.74 -23.28 17.56
N VAL A 214 -27.36 -23.65 16.44
CA VAL A 214 -28.30 -22.78 15.72
C VAL A 214 -29.50 -22.43 16.60
N ARG A 215 -30.09 -23.43 17.29
CA ARG A 215 -31.20 -23.18 18.23
C ARG A 215 -30.77 -22.26 19.39
N ALA A 216 -29.55 -22.43 19.89
CA ALA A 216 -28.92 -21.52 20.86
C ALA A 216 -28.87 -20.09 20.36
N ALA A 217 -28.36 -19.90 19.14
CA ALA A 217 -28.19 -18.60 18.52
C ALA A 217 -29.56 -17.93 18.32
N LEU A 218 -30.54 -18.63 17.76
CA LEU A 218 -31.91 -18.12 17.59
C LEU A 218 -32.54 -17.70 18.93
N ARG A 219 -32.43 -18.56 19.95
CA ARG A 219 -32.96 -18.25 21.28
C ARG A 219 -32.26 -17.04 21.93
N ALA A 220 -30.94 -16.94 21.77
CA ALA A 220 -30.17 -15.78 22.22
C ALA A 220 -30.57 -14.50 21.47
N MET A 221 -30.83 -14.59 20.17
CA MET A 221 -31.30 -13.45 19.36
C MET A 221 -32.65 -12.93 19.83
N ASP A 222 -33.59 -13.82 20.17
CA ASP A 222 -34.89 -13.41 20.75
C ASP A 222 -34.69 -12.63 22.05
N GLU A 223 -33.81 -13.13 22.93
CA GLU A 223 -33.50 -12.46 24.18
C GLU A 223 -32.79 -11.12 23.99
N ILE A 224 -31.88 -11.01 23.02
CA ILE A 224 -31.19 -9.77 22.66
C ILE A 224 -32.21 -8.77 22.09
N ARG A 225 -33.07 -9.18 21.15
CA ARG A 225 -34.12 -8.31 20.55
C ARG A 225 -35.14 -7.85 21.57
N ALA A 226 -35.45 -8.66 22.58
CA ALA A 226 -36.32 -8.27 23.69
C ALA A 226 -35.72 -7.16 24.56
N VAL A 227 -34.40 -6.97 24.50
CA VAL A 227 -33.66 -5.93 25.23
C VAL A 227 -33.35 -4.73 24.32
N ASP A 228 -32.85 -4.98 23.12
CA ASP A 228 -32.59 -3.98 22.07
C ASP A 228 -33.22 -4.42 20.74
N PRO A 229 -34.43 -3.92 20.42
CA PRO A 229 -35.08 -4.22 19.13
C PRO A 229 -34.27 -3.78 17.90
N GLY A 230 -33.29 -2.88 18.06
CA GLY A 230 -32.43 -2.40 16.99
C GLY A 230 -31.13 -3.20 16.81
N ALA A 231 -30.87 -4.23 17.63
CA ALA A 231 -29.67 -5.05 17.53
C ALA A 231 -29.55 -5.71 16.15
N ARG A 232 -28.33 -5.75 15.62
CA ARG A 232 -28.00 -6.26 14.27
C ARG A 232 -27.17 -7.53 14.38
N PHE A 233 -27.63 -8.61 13.77
CA PHE A 233 -27.00 -9.93 13.86
C PHE A 233 -26.02 -10.17 12.71
N LEU A 234 -24.76 -10.37 13.09
CA LEU A 234 -23.67 -10.76 12.20
C LEU A 234 -23.35 -12.23 12.42
N HIS A 235 -23.69 -13.09 11.46
CA HIS A 235 -23.37 -14.51 11.55
C HIS A 235 -22.10 -14.82 10.76
N VAL A 236 -21.07 -15.27 11.49
CA VAL A 236 -19.73 -15.51 10.97
C VAL A 236 -19.52 -17.00 10.72
N GLU A 237 -19.12 -17.36 9.50
CA GLU A 237 -18.81 -18.74 9.09
C GLU A 237 -17.59 -18.78 8.15
N PRO A 238 -16.83 -19.89 8.12
CA PRO A 238 -15.80 -20.12 7.12
C PRO A 238 -16.40 -20.19 5.71
N LEU A 239 -15.83 -19.42 4.78
CA LEU A 239 -16.15 -19.49 3.36
C LEU A 239 -15.05 -20.26 2.63
N ILE A 240 -15.40 -21.47 2.17
CA ILE A 240 -14.44 -22.51 1.79
C ILE A 240 -14.64 -22.98 0.35
N HIS A 241 -13.67 -23.71 -0.17
CA HIS A 241 -13.80 -24.42 -1.44
C HIS A 241 -13.20 -25.82 -1.37
N VAL A 242 -14.01 -26.83 -1.72
CA VAL A 242 -13.61 -28.23 -1.62
C VAL A 242 -13.60 -28.88 -3.01
N VAL A 243 -12.50 -29.56 -3.35
CA VAL A 243 -12.29 -30.19 -4.66
C VAL A 243 -12.12 -31.71 -4.55
N ALA A 244 -12.38 -32.41 -5.65
CA ALA A 244 -12.09 -33.83 -5.78
C ALA A 244 -10.61 -34.07 -6.14
N PRO A 245 -10.01 -35.19 -5.70
CA PRO A 245 -8.71 -35.61 -6.21
C PRO A 245 -8.81 -35.96 -7.70
N GLN A 246 -7.69 -35.81 -8.41
CA GLN A 246 -7.59 -36.21 -9.80
C GLN A 246 -7.35 -37.71 -9.89
N VAL A 247 -8.26 -38.43 -10.56
CA VAL A 247 -8.17 -39.87 -10.82
C VAL A 247 -8.42 -40.14 -12.31
N ASP A 248 -7.78 -41.18 -12.85
CA ASP A 248 -7.85 -41.51 -14.29
C ASP A 248 -9.18 -42.15 -14.68
N ASP A 249 -9.85 -42.85 -13.77
CA ASP A 249 -11.15 -43.48 -14.03
C ASP A 249 -12.28 -42.45 -14.02
N ALA A 250 -12.99 -42.34 -15.14
CA ALA A 250 -14.03 -41.31 -15.33
C ALA A 250 -15.24 -41.51 -14.40
N GLN A 251 -15.58 -42.75 -14.04
CA GLN A 251 -16.72 -43.04 -13.16
C GLN A 251 -16.38 -42.71 -11.71
N GLU A 252 -15.17 -43.05 -11.28
CA GLU A 252 -14.61 -42.66 -9.99
C GLU A 252 -14.48 -41.14 -9.86
N ALA A 253 -13.93 -40.47 -10.88
CA ALA A 253 -13.82 -39.01 -10.93
C ALA A 253 -15.19 -38.33 -10.79
N ALA A 254 -16.22 -38.82 -11.48
CA ALA A 254 -17.58 -38.28 -11.37
C ALA A 254 -18.17 -38.46 -9.96
N THR A 255 -17.90 -39.61 -9.33
CA THR A 255 -18.34 -39.94 -7.96
C THR A 255 -17.66 -39.03 -6.94
N LEU A 256 -16.34 -38.88 -7.04
CA LEU A 256 -15.57 -37.99 -6.18
C LEU A 256 -15.95 -36.52 -6.36
N ALA A 257 -16.22 -36.10 -7.59
CA ALA A 257 -16.71 -34.75 -7.86
C ALA A 257 -18.10 -34.50 -7.25
N ALA A 258 -18.97 -35.50 -7.22
CA ALA A 258 -20.26 -35.40 -6.53
C ALA A 258 -20.08 -35.28 -5.01
N LEU A 259 -19.20 -36.10 -4.43
CA LEU A 259 -18.87 -36.04 -3.00
C LEU A 259 -18.21 -34.71 -2.61
N ALA A 260 -17.31 -34.16 -3.44
CA ALA A 260 -16.71 -32.86 -3.21
C ALA A 260 -17.77 -31.74 -3.20
N ARG A 261 -18.72 -31.76 -4.14
CA ARG A 261 -19.86 -30.80 -4.14
C ARG A 261 -20.77 -30.95 -2.92
N GLU A 262 -21.00 -32.18 -2.46
CA GLU A 262 -21.76 -32.45 -1.24
C GLU A 262 -21.06 -31.84 -0.02
N ILE A 263 -19.76 -32.11 0.17
CA ILE A 263 -18.98 -31.57 1.29
C ILE A 263 -18.83 -30.05 1.21
N ASP A 264 -18.56 -29.51 0.02
CA ASP A 264 -18.52 -28.06 -0.23
C ASP A 264 -19.82 -27.37 0.19
N SER A 265 -20.97 -28.05 0.03
CA SER A 265 -22.28 -27.49 0.40
C SER A 265 -22.48 -27.36 1.92
N TYR A 266 -21.71 -28.06 2.76
CA TYR A 266 -21.90 -28.05 4.21
C TYR A 266 -21.59 -26.70 4.87
N GLN A 267 -20.81 -25.85 4.21
CA GLN A 267 -20.54 -24.48 4.65
C GLN A 267 -21.82 -23.63 4.76
N TRP A 268 -22.86 -23.97 3.98
CA TRP A 268 -24.11 -23.22 3.97
C TRP A 268 -25.08 -23.60 5.09
N GLN A 269 -24.90 -24.78 5.70
CA GLN A 269 -25.90 -25.38 6.61
C GLN A 269 -26.27 -24.47 7.79
N SER A 270 -25.30 -23.86 8.47
CA SER A 270 -25.60 -22.98 9.61
C SER A 270 -26.45 -21.78 9.19
N TRP A 271 -26.06 -21.10 8.10
CA TRP A 271 -26.81 -19.96 7.56
C TRP A 271 -28.16 -20.36 6.98
N ASP A 272 -28.27 -21.53 6.34
CA ASP A 272 -29.54 -22.06 5.85
C ASP A 272 -30.50 -22.41 6.99
N MET A 273 -30.00 -23.00 8.08
CA MET A 273 -30.81 -23.27 9.27
C MET A 273 -31.26 -21.99 9.96
N LEU A 274 -30.36 -21.01 10.14
CA LEU A 274 -30.72 -19.69 10.67
C LEU A 274 -31.79 -19.01 9.82
N CYS A 275 -31.68 -19.09 8.49
CA CYS A 275 -32.65 -18.53 7.55
C CYS A 275 -33.96 -19.33 7.43
N GLY A 276 -34.06 -20.51 8.05
CA GLY A 276 -35.21 -21.43 7.90
C GLY A 276 -35.30 -22.11 6.52
N ARG A 277 -34.22 -22.12 5.74
CA ARG A 277 -34.10 -22.84 4.46
C ARG A 277 -33.85 -24.33 4.67
N GLU A 278 -33.16 -24.66 5.77
CA GLU A 278 -32.92 -26.01 6.24
C GLU A 278 -33.42 -26.11 7.69
N ALA A 279 -33.86 -27.29 8.13
CA ALA A 279 -34.36 -27.52 9.50
C ALA A 279 -35.29 -26.41 10.04
N PRO A 280 -36.36 -26.00 9.30
CA PRO A 280 -37.22 -24.87 9.67
C PRO A 280 -37.88 -25.03 11.05
N GLU A 281 -38.02 -26.27 11.55
CA GLU A 281 -38.49 -26.57 12.90
C GLU A 281 -37.61 -26.01 14.03
N LEU A 282 -36.39 -25.53 13.72
CA LEU A 282 -35.54 -24.80 14.67
C LEU A 282 -36.01 -23.36 14.94
N GLY A 283 -36.94 -22.84 14.13
CA GLY A 283 -37.46 -21.47 14.26
C GLY A 283 -36.68 -20.43 13.46
N GLY A 284 -35.84 -20.87 12.52
CA GLY A 284 -35.11 -19.97 11.62
C GLY A 284 -36.04 -19.14 10.73
N SER A 285 -35.58 -17.96 10.34
CA SER A 285 -36.31 -17.06 9.43
C SER A 285 -35.34 -16.24 8.59
N PRO A 286 -35.74 -15.74 7.40
CA PRO A 286 -34.88 -14.89 6.58
C PRO A 286 -34.31 -13.68 7.34
N ASP A 287 -35.01 -13.19 8.35
CA ASP A 287 -34.65 -12.04 9.19
C ASP A 287 -33.75 -12.42 10.38
N ALA A 288 -33.33 -13.68 10.48
CA ALA A 288 -32.34 -14.12 11.46
C ALA A 288 -30.92 -13.62 11.10
N ILE A 289 -30.65 -13.36 9.82
CA ILE A 289 -29.34 -12.90 9.35
C ILE A 289 -29.47 -11.49 8.79
N ASP A 290 -29.00 -10.50 9.54
CA ASP A 290 -28.88 -9.12 9.05
C ASP A 290 -27.62 -8.97 8.18
N TRP A 291 -26.51 -9.58 8.61
CA TRP A 291 -25.19 -9.50 7.99
C TRP A 291 -24.50 -10.86 7.93
N LEU A 292 -23.82 -11.12 6.81
CA LEU A 292 -22.94 -12.28 6.65
C LEU A 292 -21.50 -11.88 7.00
N GLY A 293 -20.84 -12.69 7.81
CA GLY A 293 -19.40 -12.59 8.06
C GLY A 293 -18.67 -13.77 7.42
N ALA A 294 -17.83 -13.52 6.43
CA ALA A 294 -17.04 -14.55 5.77
C ALA A 294 -15.64 -14.62 6.39
N ASN A 295 -15.27 -15.78 6.93
CA ASN A 295 -13.89 -16.07 7.32
C ASN A 295 -13.18 -16.77 6.17
N HIS A 296 -12.02 -16.27 5.76
CA HIS A 296 -11.26 -16.83 4.64
C HIS A 296 -9.76 -16.69 4.83
N TYR A 297 -9.05 -17.80 4.71
CA TYR A 297 -7.62 -17.93 4.92
C TYR A 297 -6.96 -18.67 3.76
N HIS A 298 -5.64 -18.62 3.70
CA HIS A 298 -4.85 -19.32 2.68
C HIS A 298 -5.14 -20.83 2.64
N SER A 299 -5.50 -21.42 3.78
CA SER A 299 -5.86 -22.84 3.95
C SER A 299 -7.35 -23.15 3.79
N SER A 300 -8.22 -22.17 3.48
CA SER A 300 -9.68 -22.38 3.35
C SER A 300 -10.11 -23.20 2.12
N GLN A 301 -9.17 -23.72 1.34
CA GLN A 301 -9.48 -24.54 0.17
C GLN A 301 -8.67 -25.84 0.20
N TRP A 302 -9.32 -26.98 -0.01
CA TRP A 302 -8.69 -28.29 0.15
C TRP A 302 -9.35 -29.38 -0.69
N GLU A 303 -8.69 -30.53 -0.75
CA GLU A 303 -9.14 -31.72 -1.43
C GLU A 303 -9.83 -32.70 -0.46
N ILE A 304 -10.91 -33.35 -0.89
CA ILE A 304 -11.56 -34.41 -0.10
C ILE A 304 -10.64 -35.64 0.04
N LEU A 305 -10.96 -36.51 1.00
CA LEU A 305 -10.23 -37.74 1.36
C LEU A 305 -8.85 -37.49 2.00
N THR A 306 -8.01 -36.67 1.37
CA THR A 306 -6.66 -36.36 1.87
C THR A 306 -6.65 -35.16 2.81
N GLU A 307 -7.68 -34.31 2.74
CA GLU A 307 -7.74 -32.99 3.40
C GLU A 307 -6.57 -32.08 3.06
N LYS A 308 -5.85 -32.40 1.98
CA LYS A 308 -4.68 -31.64 1.54
C LYS A 308 -5.11 -30.24 1.15
N ARG A 309 -4.52 -29.23 1.81
CA ARG A 309 -4.77 -27.82 1.49
C ARG A 309 -4.24 -27.51 0.08
N LEU A 310 -5.05 -26.82 -0.71
CA LEU A 310 -4.64 -26.35 -2.03
C LEU A 310 -3.64 -25.21 -1.86
N SER A 311 -2.45 -25.34 -2.44
CA SER A 311 -1.37 -24.39 -2.22
C SER A 311 -1.72 -22.99 -2.71
N TRP A 312 -1.73 -22.01 -1.79
CA TRP A 312 -1.94 -20.60 -2.13
C TRP A 312 -0.70 -20.00 -2.82
N SER A 313 0.49 -20.22 -2.26
CA SER A 313 1.75 -19.66 -2.76
C SER A 313 2.11 -20.18 -4.16
N GLU A 314 1.80 -21.44 -4.46
CA GLU A 314 2.01 -22.04 -5.78
C GLU A 314 0.85 -21.77 -6.75
N ARG A 315 -0.18 -21.03 -6.31
CA ARG A 315 -1.40 -20.72 -7.06
C ARG A 315 -2.03 -21.99 -7.68
N ASP A 316 -2.31 -22.99 -6.84
CA ASP A 316 -2.95 -24.24 -7.29
C ASP A 316 -4.17 -23.91 -8.16
N PRO A 317 -4.21 -24.36 -9.43
CA PRO A 317 -5.22 -23.93 -10.40
C PRO A 317 -6.64 -24.38 -10.04
N ARG A 318 -6.78 -25.31 -9.08
CA ARG A 318 -8.06 -25.79 -8.56
C ARG A 318 -8.66 -24.84 -7.53
N ARG A 319 -7.90 -23.84 -7.07
CA ARG A 319 -8.44 -22.84 -6.13
C ARG A 319 -9.49 -21.97 -6.80
N ALA A 320 -10.61 -21.76 -6.12
CA ALA A 320 -11.62 -20.80 -6.50
C ALA A 320 -11.20 -19.37 -6.13
N PRO A 321 -11.41 -18.37 -7.01
CA PRO A 321 -11.23 -16.97 -6.66
C PRO A 321 -12.16 -16.56 -5.51
N PHE A 322 -11.64 -15.82 -4.54
CA PHE A 322 -12.41 -15.42 -3.36
C PHE A 322 -13.58 -14.49 -3.73
N SER A 323 -13.47 -13.69 -4.78
CA SER A 323 -14.56 -12.86 -5.30
C SER A 323 -15.76 -13.71 -5.73
N THR A 324 -15.52 -14.91 -6.27
CA THR A 324 -16.55 -15.84 -6.71
C THR A 324 -17.27 -16.46 -5.51
N LEU A 325 -16.51 -16.83 -4.46
CA LEU A 325 -17.08 -17.34 -3.22
C LEU A 325 -17.98 -16.30 -2.53
N LEU A 326 -17.51 -15.04 -2.43
CA LEU A 326 -18.29 -13.92 -1.90
C LEU A 326 -19.56 -13.67 -2.72
N ALA A 327 -19.46 -13.73 -4.05
CA ALA A 327 -20.61 -13.60 -4.94
C ALA A 327 -21.63 -14.74 -4.73
N ALA A 328 -21.18 -15.98 -4.53
CA ALA A 328 -22.06 -17.12 -4.27
C ALA A 328 -22.84 -16.95 -2.96
N ALA A 329 -22.16 -16.54 -1.88
CA ALA A 329 -22.80 -16.24 -0.60
C ALA A 329 -23.85 -15.12 -0.75
N TRP A 330 -23.49 -14.02 -1.41
CA TRP A 330 -24.42 -12.92 -1.66
C TRP A 330 -25.62 -13.34 -2.53
N GLN A 331 -25.39 -14.10 -3.60
CA GLN A 331 -26.46 -14.58 -4.47
C GLN A 331 -27.45 -15.49 -3.73
N ARG A 332 -26.94 -16.33 -2.83
CA ARG A 332 -27.75 -17.26 -2.04
C ARG A 332 -28.66 -16.55 -1.04
N TYR A 333 -28.12 -15.60 -0.26
CA TYR A 333 -28.84 -15.00 0.87
C TYR A 333 -29.35 -13.58 0.63
N ARG A 334 -28.76 -12.85 -0.34
CA ARG A 334 -29.08 -11.45 -0.65
C ARG A 334 -28.96 -10.51 0.56
N ARG A 335 -28.05 -10.82 1.48
CA ARG A 335 -27.68 -9.99 2.64
C ARG A 335 -26.31 -9.34 2.42
N PRO A 336 -26.05 -8.15 3.00
CA PRO A 336 -24.75 -7.50 2.93
C PRO A 336 -23.69 -8.30 3.71
N LEU A 337 -22.43 -8.16 3.30
CA LEU A 337 -21.32 -8.99 3.79
C LEU A 337 -20.18 -8.16 4.37
N ILE A 338 -19.45 -8.75 5.31
CA ILE A 338 -18.08 -8.36 5.64
C ILE A 338 -17.17 -9.59 5.50
N VAL A 339 -15.90 -9.37 5.18
CA VAL A 339 -14.86 -10.37 5.50
C VAL A 339 -14.60 -10.23 6.99
N ALA A 340 -15.05 -11.20 7.77
CA ALA A 340 -15.07 -11.13 9.23
C ALA A 340 -13.72 -11.52 9.85
N GLU A 341 -12.95 -12.38 9.17
CA GLU A 341 -11.58 -12.72 9.52
C GLU A 341 -10.78 -13.14 8.28
N THR A 342 -9.55 -12.65 8.19
CA THR A 342 -8.56 -13.11 7.22
C THR A 342 -7.16 -12.75 7.70
N GLY A 343 -6.17 -13.59 7.38
CA GLY A 343 -4.78 -13.35 7.74
C GLY A 343 -3.83 -14.42 7.22
N HIS A 344 -2.54 -14.15 7.36
CA HIS A 344 -1.46 -15.09 7.12
C HIS A 344 -0.41 -14.93 8.23
N PHE A 345 0.53 -15.87 8.34
CA PHE A 345 1.67 -15.79 9.23
C PHE A 345 2.96 -15.37 8.51
N GLY A 346 3.93 -14.84 9.26
CA GLY A 346 5.29 -14.56 8.80
C GLY A 346 5.36 -13.61 7.60
N ALA A 347 6.25 -13.91 6.65
CA ALA A 347 6.47 -13.10 5.44
C ALA A 347 5.28 -13.10 4.47
N GLY A 348 4.34 -14.06 4.58
CA GLY A 348 3.18 -14.15 3.69
C GLY A 348 2.09 -13.10 3.96
N ARG A 349 2.14 -12.39 5.10
CA ARG A 349 1.12 -11.41 5.54
C ARG A 349 0.79 -10.35 4.51
N ALA A 350 1.82 -9.66 4.01
CA ALA A 350 1.67 -8.57 3.05
C ALA A 350 1.12 -9.05 1.69
N GLN A 351 1.63 -10.17 1.18
CA GLN A 351 1.18 -10.73 -0.11
C GLN A 351 -0.26 -11.28 -0.01
N TRP A 352 -0.61 -11.93 1.11
CA TRP A 352 -1.98 -12.39 1.36
C TRP A 352 -2.97 -11.22 1.38
N LEU A 353 -2.60 -10.12 2.02
CA LEU A 353 -3.41 -8.90 2.02
C LEU A 353 -3.65 -8.36 0.61
N ASP A 354 -2.61 -8.29 -0.23
CA ASP A 354 -2.73 -7.86 -1.62
C ASP A 354 -3.73 -8.72 -2.39
N ASP A 355 -3.65 -10.05 -2.26
CA ASP A 355 -4.55 -10.98 -2.93
C ASP A 355 -6.00 -10.82 -2.43
N VAL A 356 -6.23 -10.82 -1.12
CA VAL A 356 -7.59 -10.73 -0.55
C VAL A 356 -8.23 -9.36 -0.82
N ALA A 357 -7.47 -8.28 -0.70
CA ALA A 357 -7.95 -6.93 -1.00
C ALA A 357 -8.37 -6.79 -2.47
N ALA A 358 -7.55 -7.32 -3.39
CA ALA A 358 -7.87 -7.34 -4.81
C ALA A 358 -9.13 -8.16 -5.11
N GLU A 359 -9.29 -9.34 -4.51
CA GLU A 359 -10.49 -10.17 -4.66
C GLU A 359 -11.75 -9.47 -4.10
N VAL A 360 -11.66 -8.81 -2.96
CA VAL A 360 -12.77 -8.05 -2.39
C VAL A 360 -13.15 -6.87 -3.28
N LEU A 361 -12.18 -6.16 -3.85
CA LEU A 361 -12.45 -5.10 -4.82
C LEU A 361 -13.09 -5.64 -6.10
N ARG A 362 -12.64 -6.81 -6.61
CA ARG A 362 -13.29 -7.50 -7.74
C ARG A 362 -14.75 -7.83 -7.43
N ALA A 363 -15.04 -8.36 -6.25
CA ALA A 363 -16.41 -8.67 -5.83
C ALA A 363 -17.27 -7.40 -5.77
N ARG A 364 -16.74 -6.31 -5.19
CA ARG A 364 -17.45 -5.01 -5.12
C ARG A 364 -17.68 -4.40 -6.49
N ALA A 365 -16.71 -4.47 -7.40
CA ALA A 365 -16.86 -4.03 -8.78
C ALA A 365 -17.93 -4.83 -9.54
N ALA A 366 -18.10 -6.12 -9.19
CA ALA A 366 -19.17 -6.97 -9.69
C ALA A 366 -20.54 -6.76 -8.99
N GLY A 367 -20.65 -5.76 -8.11
CA GLY A 367 -21.91 -5.40 -7.43
C GLY A 367 -22.20 -6.18 -6.15
N VAL A 368 -21.25 -6.97 -5.62
CA VAL A 368 -21.41 -7.65 -4.33
C VAL A 368 -21.25 -6.62 -3.19
N PRO A 369 -22.23 -6.49 -2.28
CA PRO A 369 -22.21 -5.49 -1.19
C PRO A 369 -21.31 -5.93 -0.03
N VAL A 370 -19.99 -5.94 -0.27
CA VAL A 370 -18.98 -6.12 0.79
C VAL A 370 -18.70 -4.76 1.43
N HIS A 371 -19.00 -4.63 2.73
CA HIS A 371 -18.91 -3.36 3.48
C HIS A 371 -17.74 -3.31 4.47
N GLY A 372 -17.02 -4.42 4.67
CA GLY A 372 -15.90 -4.49 5.60
C GLY A 372 -14.90 -5.57 5.25
N LEU A 373 -13.63 -5.33 5.60
CA LEU A 373 -12.53 -6.29 5.50
C LEU A 373 -11.74 -6.29 6.80
N CYS A 374 -11.88 -7.36 7.58
CA CYS A 374 -11.32 -7.52 8.92
C CYS A 374 -10.01 -8.32 8.89
N LEU A 375 -8.91 -7.66 9.25
CA LEU A 375 -7.61 -8.32 9.45
C LEU A 375 -7.60 -9.03 10.79
N TYR A 376 -7.27 -10.31 10.78
CA TYR A 376 -7.31 -11.17 11.96
C TYR A 376 -6.04 -12.03 12.12
N PRO A 377 -5.39 -12.00 13.28
CA PRO A 377 -5.59 -11.03 14.37
C PRO A 377 -4.85 -9.71 14.10
N LEU A 378 -5.23 -8.61 14.76
CA LEU A 378 -4.43 -7.39 14.75
C LEU A 378 -3.15 -7.53 15.58
N ILE A 379 -3.23 -8.19 16.73
CA ILE A 379 -2.09 -8.45 17.61
C ILE A 379 -1.71 -9.90 17.46
N ASN A 380 -0.40 -10.16 17.32
CA ASN A 380 0.14 -11.52 17.25
C ASN A 380 -0.29 -12.36 18.46
N ARG A 381 -0.32 -13.68 18.29
CA ARG A 381 -0.82 -14.62 19.30
C ARG A 381 -0.01 -15.92 19.38
N PRO A 382 -0.03 -16.60 20.52
CA PRO A 382 0.42 -17.99 20.61
C PRO A 382 -0.53 -18.95 19.88
N ASP A 383 -0.10 -20.21 19.77
CA ASP A 383 -0.96 -21.34 19.43
C ASP A 383 -1.94 -21.66 20.57
N TRP A 384 -2.98 -22.43 20.26
CA TRP A 384 -3.97 -22.86 21.26
C TRP A 384 -3.44 -23.99 22.15
N ASP A 385 -2.62 -24.89 21.60
CA ASP A 385 -2.10 -26.04 22.34
C ASP A 385 -0.65 -25.84 22.81
N ASP A 386 0.07 -24.87 22.24
CA ASP A 386 1.45 -24.54 22.58
C ASP A 386 1.63 -23.02 22.86
N PRO A 387 1.71 -22.59 24.13
CA PRO A 387 1.88 -21.18 24.48
C PRO A 387 3.25 -20.59 24.08
N ASP A 388 4.25 -21.44 23.81
CA ASP A 388 5.58 -21.02 23.38
C ASP A 388 5.68 -20.87 21.85
N HIS A 389 4.82 -21.56 21.10
CA HIS A 389 4.71 -21.38 19.65
C HIS A 389 3.83 -20.17 19.31
N TRP A 390 4.38 -19.19 18.60
CA TRP A 390 3.62 -18.01 18.14
C TRP A 390 3.65 -17.92 16.64
N HIS A 391 2.51 -17.50 16.09
CA HIS A 391 2.27 -17.59 14.65
C HIS A 391 2.84 -16.42 13.85
N ASP A 392 3.22 -15.32 14.49
CA ASP A 392 3.64 -14.08 13.81
C ASP A 392 2.63 -13.69 12.73
N SER A 393 1.36 -13.58 13.14
CA SER A 393 0.20 -13.37 12.26
C SER A 393 -0.44 -11.98 12.41
N GLY A 394 -0.03 -11.23 13.44
CA GLY A 394 -0.54 -9.89 13.74
C GLY A 394 -0.10 -8.83 12.74
N LEU A 395 -0.84 -7.72 12.71
CA LEU A 395 -0.35 -6.44 12.19
C LEU A 395 0.71 -5.85 13.13
N TRP A 396 0.60 -6.14 14.43
CA TRP A 396 1.63 -5.91 15.42
C TRP A 396 2.12 -7.22 16.02
N ASP A 397 3.44 -7.41 16.02
CA ASP A 397 4.14 -8.46 16.73
C ASP A 397 4.38 -8.05 18.20
N VAL A 398 4.35 -9.03 19.11
CA VAL A 398 4.58 -8.79 20.55
C VAL A 398 6.05 -9.02 20.88
N VAL A 399 6.71 -8.07 21.55
CA VAL A 399 8.12 -8.21 21.98
C VAL A 399 8.23 -9.21 23.13
N ARG A 400 8.80 -10.39 22.83
CA ARG A 400 8.89 -11.53 23.76
C ARG A 400 10.31 -11.83 24.25
N ALA A 401 11.36 -11.41 23.54
CA ALA A 401 12.75 -11.72 23.87
C ALA A 401 13.59 -10.47 24.16
N ARG A 402 14.66 -10.67 24.94
CA ARG A 402 15.67 -9.65 25.23
C ARG A 402 16.39 -9.29 23.93
N ARG A 403 16.30 -8.03 23.49
CA ARG A 403 17.05 -7.57 22.30
C ARG A 403 18.56 -7.56 22.61
N PRO A 404 19.44 -7.65 21.59
CA PRO A 404 20.90 -7.62 21.77
C PRO A 404 21.43 -6.36 22.51
N PHE A 405 20.61 -5.32 22.64
CA PHE A 405 20.94 -4.05 23.28
C PHE A 405 20.10 -3.71 24.53
N GLY A 406 19.74 -4.71 25.34
CA GLY A 406 19.47 -4.48 26.77
C GLY A 406 18.04 -4.13 27.20
N GLU A 407 17.07 -4.01 26.29
CA GLU A 407 15.66 -3.85 26.68
C GLU A 407 15.06 -5.17 27.20
N ARG A 408 14.29 -5.08 28.28
CA ARG A 408 13.56 -6.23 28.85
C ARG A 408 12.32 -6.52 27.99
N PRO A 409 11.89 -7.78 27.85
CA PRO A 409 10.59 -8.08 27.27
C PRO A 409 9.51 -7.39 28.11
N ASP A 410 8.80 -6.44 27.49
CA ASP A 410 7.78 -5.60 28.13
C ASP A 410 6.39 -5.79 27.51
N GLY A 411 6.27 -6.62 26.47
CA GLY A 411 5.03 -6.85 25.72
C GLY A 411 4.65 -5.70 24.79
N SER A 412 5.57 -4.79 24.47
CA SER A 412 5.36 -3.71 23.50
C SER A 412 4.95 -4.24 22.12
N ARG A 413 4.20 -3.41 21.39
CA ARG A 413 3.71 -3.70 20.04
C ARG A 413 4.72 -3.23 19.00
N LEU A 414 5.28 -4.16 18.23
CA LEU A 414 6.10 -3.84 17.06
C LEU A 414 5.26 -3.95 15.79
N PRO A 415 5.02 -2.86 15.05
CA PRO A 415 4.29 -2.96 13.80
C PRO A 415 5.09 -3.77 12.78
N ASN A 416 4.43 -4.70 12.10
CA ASN A 416 4.97 -5.27 10.88
C ASN A 416 4.88 -4.22 9.77
N LEU A 417 6.00 -3.57 9.45
CA LEU A 417 6.03 -2.41 8.56
C LEU A 417 5.60 -2.75 7.13
N GLU A 418 5.93 -3.95 6.63
CA GLU A 418 5.51 -4.38 5.29
C GLU A 418 3.99 -4.54 5.25
N TYR A 419 3.41 -5.25 6.22
CA TYR A 419 1.98 -5.50 6.31
C TYR A 419 1.19 -4.19 6.51
N ALA A 420 1.67 -3.30 7.38
CA ALA A 420 1.09 -1.97 7.60
C ALA A 420 1.20 -1.07 6.36
N GLY A 421 2.34 -1.12 5.64
CA GLY A 421 2.54 -0.38 4.40
C GLY A 421 1.59 -0.84 3.29
N ARG A 422 1.37 -2.16 3.15
CA ARG A 422 0.37 -2.71 2.20
C ARG A 422 -1.05 -2.28 2.56
N LEU A 423 -1.42 -2.32 3.84
CA LEU A 423 -2.72 -1.83 4.31
C LEU A 423 -2.92 -0.36 3.93
N GLN A 424 -1.94 0.50 4.21
CA GLN A 424 -2.01 1.93 3.87
C GLN A 424 -2.11 2.16 2.37
N ARG A 425 -1.40 1.37 1.55
CA ARG A 425 -1.52 1.42 0.09
C ARG A 425 -2.94 1.10 -0.36
N TRP A 426 -3.56 0.04 0.15
CA TRP A 426 -4.93 -0.31 -0.20
C TRP A 426 -5.97 0.69 0.33
N GLN A 427 -5.73 1.26 1.52
CA GLN A 427 -6.54 2.35 2.04
C GLN A 427 -6.51 3.58 1.14
N ALA A 428 -5.36 3.89 0.54
CA ALA A 428 -5.22 4.99 -0.43
C ALA A 428 -5.96 4.74 -1.75
N LEU A 429 -6.11 3.47 -2.15
CA LEU A 429 -6.79 3.07 -3.39
C LEU A 429 -8.32 3.00 -3.27
N GLN A 430 -8.86 3.00 -2.05
CA GLN A 430 -10.30 3.04 -1.88
C GLN A 430 -10.82 4.45 -2.13
N PRO A 431 -11.92 4.61 -2.90
CA PRO A 431 -12.60 5.90 -2.96
C PRO A 431 -12.97 6.29 -1.53
N PRO A 432 -12.71 7.54 -1.11
CA PRO A 432 -12.99 7.96 0.25
C PRO A 432 -14.44 7.61 0.57
N GLN A 433 -14.66 6.76 1.58
CA GLN A 433 -16.00 6.59 2.13
C GLN A 433 -16.48 8.00 2.47
N ARG A 434 -17.68 8.37 2.02
CA ARG A 434 -18.34 9.61 2.45
C ARG A 434 -18.40 9.59 3.96
N ARG A 435 -17.41 10.21 4.61
CA ARG A 435 -17.38 10.41 6.05
C ARG A 435 -18.59 11.26 6.38
N THR A 436 -19.55 10.70 7.09
CA THR A 436 -20.57 11.45 7.85
C THR A 436 -19.98 11.93 9.18
N GLU A 437 -18.70 12.31 9.19
CA GLU A 437 -18.14 13.18 10.22
C GLU A 437 -18.22 14.60 9.65
N ARG A 438 -18.92 15.51 10.35
CA ARG A 438 -19.06 16.95 10.08
C ARG A 438 -18.09 17.47 9.01
N ASN A 439 -18.61 18.03 7.90
CA ASN A 439 -17.85 18.74 6.84
C ASN A 439 -16.57 19.38 7.41
N MET A 440 -15.45 18.66 7.32
CA MET A 440 -14.15 19.22 7.63
C MET A 440 -13.74 20.00 6.38
N PRO A 441 -13.30 21.26 6.54
CA PRO A 441 -12.94 22.08 5.40
C PRO A 441 -11.75 21.46 4.65
N HIS A 442 -11.75 21.58 3.32
CA HIS A 442 -10.59 21.19 2.50
C HIS A 442 -9.41 22.12 2.79
N LEU A 443 -8.19 21.66 2.55
CA LEU A 443 -7.00 22.49 2.55
C LEU A 443 -6.51 22.68 1.11
N ILE A 444 -6.74 23.86 0.53
CA ILE A 444 -6.26 24.20 -0.82
C ILE A 444 -4.87 24.83 -0.68
N VAL A 445 -3.86 24.15 -1.20
CA VAL A 445 -2.46 24.49 -1.04
C VAL A 445 -1.89 24.99 -2.36
N PHE A 446 -1.42 26.24 -2.40
CA PHE A 446 -0.72 26.80 -3.57
C PHE A 446 0.78 26.71 -3.38
N SER A 447 1.44 25.94 -4.25
CA SER A 447 2.87 25.64 -4.13
C SER A 447 3.62 25.94 -5.41
N HIS A 448 4.73 26.69 -5.28
CA HIS A 448 5.73 26.84 -6.34
C HIS A 448 6.67 25.61 -6.44
N LEU A 449 6.53 24.66 -5.52
CA LEU A 449 7.27 23.41 -5.47
C LEU A 449 6.38 22.27 -5.96
N ARG A 450 6.94 21.41 -6.83
CA ARG A 450 6.26 20.24 -7.37
C ARG A 450 6.29 19.08 -6.39
N TRP A 451 5.18 18.36 -6.28
CA TRP A 451 4.99 17.26 -5.34
C TRP A 451 6.02 16.15 -5.54
N ASN A 452 6.25 15.75 -6.81
CA ASN A 452 7.12 14.64 -7.20
C ASN A 452 8.57 15.04 -7.57
N PHE A 453 9.04 16.23 -7.19
CA PHE A 453 10.43 16.65 -7.49
C PHE A 453 11.39 16.33 -6.34
N VAL A 454 11.52 17.25 -5.38
CA VAL A 454 12.32 17.04 -4.17
C VAL A 454 11.36 16.92 -3.00
N TYR A 455 11.51 15.86 -2.20
CA TYR A 455 10.72 15.64 -1.00
C TYR A 455 11.24 16.53 0.14
N GLN A 456 10.39 17.42 0.65
CA GLN A 456 10.76 18.46 1.61
C GLN A 456 9.54 18.90 2.44
N ARG A 457 9.64 20.05 3.14
CA ARG A 457 8.65 20.55 4.10
C ARG A 457 7.18 20.47 3.61
N PRO A 458 6.80 20.96 2.41
CA PRO A 458 5.44 20.78 1.89
C PRO A 458 4.93 19.35 1.91
N GLN A 459 5.71 18.38 1.44
CA GLN A 459 5.29 16.99 1.41
C GLN A 459 5.15 16.42 2.82
N HIS A 460 6.09 16.72 3.72
CA HIS A 460 6.01 16.29 5.12
C HIS A 460 4.78 16.85 5.84
N LEU A 461 4.52 18.15 5.71
CA LEU A 461 3.39 18.81 6.37
C LEU A 461 2.06 18.37 5.77
N MET A 462 1.95 18.41 4.44
CA MET A 462 0.68 18.16 3.76
C MET A 462 0.26 16.69 3.83
N SER A 463 1.19 15.73 3.71
CA SER A 463 0.86 14.30 3.86
C SER A 463 0.37 13.94 5.26
N ARG A 464 0.83 14.66 6.29
CA ARG A 464 0.39 14.47 7.68
C ARG A 464 -0.91 15.21 7.98
N LEU A 465 -1.06 16.45 7.49
CA LEU A 465 -2.31 17.20 7.59
C LEU A 465 -3.44 16.52 6.81
N ALA A 466 -3.13 15.79 5.74
CA ALA A 466 -4.06 14.96 4.99
C ALA A 466 -4.79 13.89 5.82
N ARG A 467 -4.23 13.51 6.98
CA ARG A 467 -4.90 12.65 7.96
C ARG A 467 -6.13 13.32 8.60
N ARG A 468 -6.22 14.66 8.53
CA ARG A 468 -7.21 15.50 9.21
C ARG A 468 -8.05 16.36 8.26
N TYR A 469 -7.45 16.87 7.18
CA TYR A 469 -8.09 17.71 6.16
C TYR A 469 -7.88 17.09 4.78
N PRO A 470 -8.89 16.98 3.90
CA PRO A 470 -8.63 16.65 2.51
C PRO A 470 -7.76 17.73 1.86
N VAL A 471 -6.61 17.37 1.29
CA VAL A 471 -5.64 18.33 0.73
C VAL A 471 -5.75 18.37 -0.78
N LEU A 472 -5.99 19.56 -1.34
CA LEU A 472 -5.85 19.86 -2.76
C LEU A 472 -4.55 20.65 -2.97
N PHE A 473 -3.52 19.98 -3.45
CA PHE A 473 -2.19 20.55 -3.66
C PHE A 473 -2.05 21.06 -5.09
N VAL A 474 -2.18 22.38 -5.26
CA VAL A 474 -2.07 23.08 -6.55
C VAL A 474 -0.60 23.39 -6.84
N GLU A 475 -0.03 22.69 -7.82
CA GLU A 475 1.32 22.95 -8.34
C GLU A 475 1.34 24.21 -9.22
N GLU A 476 2.53 24.73 -9.47
CA GLU A 476 2.74 25.68 -10.55
C GLU A 476 2.37 25.08 -11.93
N PRO A 477 1.85 25.91 -12.86
CA PRO A 477 1.45 25.44 -14.18
C PRO A 477 2.61 24.85 -14.98
N VAL A 478 2.29 23.90 -15.86
CA VAL A 478 3.20 23.40 -16.90
C VAL A 478 2.77 23.90 -18.26
N HIS A 479 3.75 24.25 -19.09
CA HIS A 479 3.49 24.59 -20.48
C HIS A 479 3.06 23.33 -21.25
N ALA A 480 1.89 23.39 -21.88
CA ALA A 480 1.35 22.32 -22.72
C ALA A 480 0.62 22.90 -23.93
N SER A 481 0.83 22.32 -25.11
CA SER A 481 0.07 22.71 -26.30
C SER A 481 -1.39 22.23 -26.21
N GLY A 482 -2.33 23.09 -26.65
CA GLY A 482 -3.76 22.78 -26.67
C GLY A 482 -4.60 23.56 -25.65
N GLU A 483 -5.81 23.08 -25.41
CA GLU A 483 -6.76 23.70 -24.46
C GLU A 483 -6.24 23.60 -23.01
N PRO A 484 -6.38 24.68 -22.20
CA PRO A 484 -6.03 24.64 -20.78
C PRO A 484 -6.81 23.54 -20.05
N ARG A 485 -6.11 22.77 -19.22
CA ARG A 485 -6.72 21.67 -18.45
C ARG A 485 -6.07 21.54 -17.08
N LEU A 486 -6.74 20.83 -16.19
CA LEU A 486 -6.21 20.45 -14.89
C LEU A 486 -5.91 18.95 -14.89
N GLU A 487 -4.64 18.59 -14.75
CA GLU A 487 -4.24 17.21 -14.49
C GLU A 487 -4.38 16.92 -13.00
N VAL A 488 -5.07 15.82 -12.70
CA VAL A 488 -5.39 15.39 -11.35
C VAL A 488 -4.56 14.15 -11.04
N LEU A 489 -3.55 14.30 -10.20
CA LEU A 489 -2.57 13.27 -9.88
C LEU A 489 -2.73 12.83 -8.41
N PRO A 490 -2.51 11.54 -8.09
CA PRO A 490 -2.49 11.09 -6.70
C PRO A 490 -1.23 11.61 -6.00
N GLY A 491 -1.39 12.26 -4.84
CA GLY A 491 -0.28 12.70 -3.97
C GLY A 491 0.01 11.76 -2.80
N GLY A 492 -0.86 10.79 -2.55
CA GLY A 492 -0.85 9.92 -1.38
C GLY A 492 -2.19 9.98 -0.63
N PRO A 493 -2.34 9.26 0.50
CA PRO A 493 -3.59 9.24 1.26
C PRO A 493 -4.04 10.66 1.64
N GLY A 494 -5.23 11.05 1.18
CA GLY A 494 -5.84 12.36 1.49
C GLY A 494 -5.19 13.56 0.79
N VAL A 495 -4.24 13.36 -0.13
CA VAL A 495 -3.63 14.42 -0.95
C VAL A 495 -3.94 14.19 -2.42
N GLN A 496 -4.53 15.19 -3.05
CA GLN A 496 -4.76 15.24 -4.49
C GLN A 496 -3.95 16.39 -5.08
N VAL A 497 -3.09 16.06 -6.06
CA VAL A 497 -2.22 17.04 -6.72
C VAL A 497 -2.93 17.54 -7.96
N LEU A 498 -3.14 18.85 -8.02
CA LEU A 498 -3.74 19.55 -9.14
C LEU A 498 -2.62 20.25 -9.90
N ARG A 499 -2.30 19.75 -11.10
CA ARG A 499 -1.29 20.31 -11.99
C ARG A 499 -1.99 21.03 -13.15
N PRO A 500 -1.98 22.37 -13.18
CA PRO A 500 -2.51 23.11 -14.32
C PRO A 500 -1.60 22.94 -15.54
N CYS A 501 -2.19 22.65 -16.69
CA CYS A 501 -1.50 22.57 -17.98
C CYS A 501 -2.07 23.67 -18.87
N THR A 502 -1.23 24.63 -19.27
CA THR A 502 -1.67 25.81 -20.03
C THR A 502 -0.77 26.07 -21.25
N PRO A 503 -1.30 26.72 -22.31
CA PRO A 503 -0.50 27.10 -23.48
C PRO A 503 0.40 28.32 -23.21
N VAL A 504 0.38 28.88 -22.00
CA VAL A 504 1.14 30.09 -21.63
C VAL A 504 2.62 29.69 -21.43
N PRO A 505 3.59 30.34 -22.11
CA PRO A 505 5.01 30.01 -21.97
C PRO A 505 5.63 30.44 -20.62
N ALA A 506 5.02 31.41 -19.94
CA ALA A 506 5.52 31.91 -18.66
C ALA A 506 5.40 30.85 -17.55
N ALA A 507 6.48 30.65 -16.79
CA ALA A 507 6.53 29.68 -15.70
C ALA A 507 5.88 30.20 -14.40
N GLY A 508 5.52 29.28 -13.49
CA GLY A 508 5.00 29.64 -12.17
C GLY A 508 3.61 30.29 -12.21
N PHE A 509 3.22 30.93 -11.10
CA PHE A 509 1.98 31.71 -11.00
C PHE A 509 2.15 33.11 -11.61
N HIS A 510 2.63 33.18 -12.85
CA HIS A 510 2.76 34.42 -13.61
C HIS A 510 1.39 35.01 -13.96
N ASP A 511 1.32 36.32 -14.21
CA ASP A 511 0.04 37.01 -14.41
C ASP A 511 -0.75 36.50 -15.60
N ASP A 512 -0.06 36.18 -16.69
CA ASP A 512 -0.64 35.56 -17.90
C ASP A 512 -1.30 34.20 -17.64
N GLN A 513 -0.90 33.50 -16.58
CA GLN A 513 -1.49 32.21 -16.19
C GLN A 513 -2.83 32.41 -15.44
N LEU A 514 -2.96 33.50 -14.69
CA LEU A 514 -4.00 33.67 -13.67
C LEU A 514 -5.44 33.56 -14.21
N PRO A 515 -5.82 34.13 -15.37
CA PRO A 515 -7.19 34.00 -15.87
C PRO A 515 -7.59 32.54 -16.12
N MET A 516 -6.69 31.74 -16.70
CA MET A 516 -6.92 30.32 -16.96
C MET A 516 -6.96 29.53 -15.66
N LEU A 517 -6.05 29.80 -14.72
CA LEU A 517 -6.01 29.14 -13.42
C LEU A 517 -7.28 29.42 -12.60
N LYS A 518 -7.78 30.66 -12.59
CA LYS A 518 -9.05 31.01 -11.94
C LYS A 518 -10.19 30.17 -12.50
N SER A 519 -10.29 30.05 -13.82
CA SER A 519 -11.34 29.26 -14.47
C SER A 519 -11.22 27.76 -14.17
N LEU A 520 -10.02 27.19 -14.29
CA LEU A 520 -9.77 25.77 -14.06
C LEU A 520 -10.05 25.37 -12.61
N LEU A 521 -9.57 26.18 -11.65
CA LEU A 521 -9.80 25.92 -10.23
C LEU A 521 -11.27 26.10 -9.86
N ALA A 522 -11.94 27.16 -10.32
CA ALA A 522 -13.36 27.35 -10.05
C ALA A 522 -14.22 26.21 -10.61
N GLY A 523 -13.92 25.75 -11.84
CA GLY A 523 -14.59 24.60 -12.45
C GLY A 523 -14.37 23.32 -11.64
N TYR A 524 -13.13 23.03 -11.26
CA TYR A 524 -12.79 21.87 -10.45
C TYR A 524 -13.50 21.87 -9.09
N LEU A 525 -13.42 22.98 -8.35
CA LEU A 525 -14.04 23.11 -7.02
C LEU A 525 -15.57 22.96 -7.11
N ALA A 526 -16.20 23.53 -8.14
CA ALA A 526 -17.65 23.40 -8.34
C ALA A 526 -18.05 21.97 -8.70
N GLU A 527 -17.33 21.32 -9.63
CA GLU A 527 -17.59 19.93 -10.04
C GLU A 527 -17.47 18.94 -8.87
N HIS A 528 -16.50 19.18 -7.97
CA HIS A 528 -16.21 18.31 -6.83
C HIS A 528 -16.93 18.73 -5.54
N GLY A 529 -17.78 19.77 -5.59
CA GLY A 529 -18.55 20.24 -4.42
C GLY A 529 -17.67 20.75 -3.28
N VAL A 530 -16.55 21.40 -3.60
CA VAL A 530 -15.60 21.95 -2.61
C VAL A 530 -15.96 23.42 -2.34
N ASP A 531 -16.79 23.64 -1.32
CA ASP A 531 -17.30 24.96 -0.92
C ASP A 531 -16.83 25.41 0.49
N ASP A 532 -16.40 24.49 1.34
CA ASP A 532 -15.79 24.76 2.65
C ASP A 532 -14.29 24.41 2.63
N TYR A 533 -13.43 25.43 2.77
CA TYR A 533 -11.98 25.25 2.66
C TYR A 533 -11.15 26.33 3.37
N LEU A 534 -9.93 25.96 3.74
CA LEU A 534 -8.81 26.86 4.05
C LEU A 534 -7.92 27.02 2.82
N VAL A 535 -7.17 28.11 2.78
CA VAL A 535 -6.11 28.31 1.78
C VAL A 535 -4.75 28.35 2.48
N TRP A 536 -3.80 27.63 1.91
CA TRP A 536 -2.40 27.61 2.34
C TRP A 536 -1.50 28.03 1.19
N CYS A 537 -0.67 29.04 1.38
CA CYS A 537 0.24 29.54 0.37
C CYS A 537 1.70 29.26 0.76
N TYR A 538 2.45 28.59 -0.11
CA TYR A 538 3.92 28.55 -0.09
C TYR A 538 4.55 29.60 -1.00
N THR A 539 3.74 30.31 -1.79
CA THR A 539 4.22 31.36 -2.70
C THR A 539 3.31 32.57 -2.68
N PRO A 540 3.85 33.79 -2.54
CA PRO A 540 3.08 35.03 -2.69
C PRO A 540 2.48 35.19 -4.10
N MET A 541 3.05 34.54 -5.11
CA MET A 541 2.63 34.71 -6.49
C MET A 541 1.20 34.19 -6.75
N ALA A 542 0.69 33.29 -5.90
CA ALA A 542 -0.69 32.78 -5.99
C ALA A 542 -1.74 33.74 -5.40
N LEU A 543 -1.33 34.82 -4.69
CA LEU A 543 -2.24 35.76 -4.04
C LEU A 543 -3.39 36.27 -4.94
N PRO A 544 -3.17 36.64 -6.22
CA PRO A 544 -4.26 37.11 -7.09
C PRO A 544 -5.36 36.07 -7.39
N LEU A 545 -5.09 34.77 -7.22
CA LEU A 545 -6.10 33.72 -7.36
C LEU A 545 -7.10 33.74 -6.20
N LEU A 546 -6.70 34.30 -5.05
CA LEU A 546 -7.50 34.27 -3.83
C LEU A 546 -8.64 35.29 -3.82
N GLY A 547 -8.59 36.34 -4.66
CA GLY A 547 -9.63 37.39 -4.69
C GLY A 547 -11.04 36.86 -5.02
N SER A 548 -11.12 35.79 -5.82
CA SER A 548 -12.36 35.08 -6.14
C SER A 548 -12.73 33.98 -5.14
N MET A 549 -11.88 33.70 -4.16
CA MET A 549 -12.08 32.65 -3.16
C MET A 549 -12.68 33.22 -1.87
N ARG A 550 -13.28 32.34 -1.07
CA ARG A 550 -13.87 32.68 0.24
C ARG A 550 -13.42 31.68 1.30
N PRO A 551 -12.10 31.61 1.61
CA PRO A 551 -11.60 30.63 2.58
C PRO A 551 -12.07 30.96 4.00
N ARG A 552 -12.08 29.93 4.87
CA ARG A 552 -12.32 30.04 6.33
C ARG A 552 -11.11 30.50 7.15
N ALA A 553 -9.93 30.38 6.57
CA ALA A 553 -8.70 31.00 7.06
C ALA A 553 -7.66 30.99 5.93
N LEU A 554 -6.78 31.98 5.94
CA LEU A 554 -5.63 32.11 5.04
C LEU A 554 -4.33 31.86 5.81
N VAL A 555 -3.56 30.88 5.36
CA VAL A 555 -2.25 30.53 5.91
C VAL A 555 -1.16 30.89 4.92
N TYR A 556 -0.10 31.53 5.39
CA TYR A 556 1.12 31.74 4.63
C TYR A 556 2.29 31.01 5.31
N ASP A 557 2.85 29.99 4.64
CA ASP A 557 4.08 29.33 5.10
C ASP A 557 5.27 29.89 4.34
N CYS A 558 5.89 30.90 4.95
CA CYS A 558 7.10 31.57 4.49
C CYS A 558 8.31 30.70 4.87
N MET A 559 8.57 29.66 4.07
CA MET A 559 9.67 28.73 4.33
C MET A 559 11.04 29.29 3.92
N ASP A 560 11.09 30.11 2.87
CA ASP A 560 12.29 30.72 2.31
C ASP A 560 12.02 32.20 1.96
N GLU A 561 13.07 33.02 1.97
CA GLU A 561 13.01 34.40 1.44
C GLU A 561 13.07 34.37 -0.09
N LEU A 562 11.94 34.01 -0.72
CA LEU A 562 11.84 33.84 -2.17
C LEU A 562 12.25 35.09 -2.97
N SER A 563 12.15 36.28 -2.37
CA SER A 563 12.56 37.55 -2.98
C SER A 563 14.08 37.70 -3.12
N ALA A 564 14.87 36.89 -2.40
CA ALA A 564 16.34 36.95 -2.38
C ALA A 564 17.01 36.08 -3.46
N PHE A 565 16.26 35.30 -4.24
CA PHE A 565 16.79 34.50 -5.35
C PHE A 565 17.09 35.38 -6.59
N ALA A 566 18.15 35.06 -7.34
CA ALA A 566 18.67 35.92 -8.42
C ALA A 566 17.66 36.25 -9.55
N ALA A 567 16.65 35.40 -9.77
CA ALA A 567 15.62 35.56 -10.81
C ALA A 567 14.21 35.82 -10.24
N ALA A 568 14.09 36.31 -9.00
CA ALA A 568 12.80 36.58 -8.38
C ALA A 568 12.02 37.69 -9.13
N PRO A 569 10.73 37.46 -9.49
CA PRO A 569 9.91 38.50 -10.12
C PRO A 569 9.76 39.72 -9.21
N ARG A 570 9.79 40.94 -9.79
CA ARG A 570 9.65 42.20 -9.03
C ARG A 570 8.37 42.27 -8.18
N GLN A 571 7.29 41.68 -8.68
CA GLN A 571 5.99 41.65 -8.02
C GLN A 571 5.99 40.77 -6.76
N LEU A 572 6.97 39.86 -6.59
CA LEU A 572 6.99 38.89 -5.50
C LEU A 572 7.06 39.58 -4.13
N GLY A 573 7.92 40.59 -3.96
CA GLY A 573 8.03 41.33 -2.71
C GLY A 573 6.76 42.14 -2.37
N GLN A 574 6.11 42.73 -3.39
CA GLN A 574 4.84 43.44 -3.19
C GLN A 574 3.73 42.48 -2.77
N ARG A 575 3.62 41.31 -3.43
CA ARG A 575 2.66 40.27 -3.09
C ARG A 575 2.94 39.64 -1.73
N GLU A 576 4.20 39.49 -1.34
CA GLU A 576 4.55 38.98 -0.02
C GLU A 576 4.09 39.94 1.07
N ALA A 577 4.37 41.24 0.93
CA ALA A 577 3.92 42.24 1.89
C ALA A 577 2.38 42.25 2.03
N ALA A 578 1.65 42.12 0.91
CA ALA A 578 0.20 42.01 0.92
C ALA A 578 -0.29 40.69 1.55
N LEU A 579 0.35 39.55 1.25
CA LEU A 579 0.00 38.25 1.81
C LEU A 579 0.27 38.17 3.32
N LEU A 580 1.40 38.73 3.80
CA LEU A 580 1.70 38.84 5.23
C LEU A 580 0.64 39.65 5.99
N LYS A 581 0.10 40.69 5.36
CA LYS A 581 -0.97 41.52 5.93
C LYS A 581 -2.33 40.82 5.89
N ALA A 582 -2.58 40.01 4.86
CA ALA A 582 -3.85 39.31 4.64
C ALA A 582 -3.95 37.97 5.39
N ALA A 583 -2.84 37.27 5.64
CA ALA A 583 -2.84 35.95 6.24
C ALA A 583 -3.31 35.99 7.70
N ASP A 584 -4.16 35.03 8.09
CA ASP A 584 -4.61 34.84 9.47
C ASP A 584 -3.56 34.11 10.31
N LEU A 585 -2.72 33.29 9.67
CA LEU A 585 -1.57 32.58 10.25
C LEU A 585 -0.36 32.70 9.33
N VAL A 586 0.80 32.98 9.91
CA VAL A 586 2.07 32.96 9.20
C VAL A 586 3.03 31.98 9.89
N PHE A 587 3.57 31.02 9.13
CA PHE A 587 4.62 30.13 9.57
C PHE A 587 5.93 30.53 8.92
N THR A 588 7.04 30.48 9.67
CA THR A 588 8.38 30.76 9.14
C THR A 588 9.32 29.57 9.31
N GLY A 589 10.17 29.33 8.31
CA GLY A 589 11.06 28.16 8.25
C GLY A 589 12.23 28.12 9.24
N GLY A 590 12.55 29.23 9.93
CA GLY A 590 13.62 29.31 10.92
C GLY A 590 13.60 30.60 11.76
N PRO A 591 14.41 30.69 12.84
CA PRO A 591 14.44 31.84 13.75
C PRO A 591 14.80 33.16 13.07
N SER A 592 15.77 33.20 12.15
CA SER A 592 16.15 34.45 11.47
C SER A 592 15.01 35.02 10.63
N LEU A 593 14.28 34.15 9.93
CA LEU A 593 13.13 34.52 9.13
C LEU A 593 11.94 34.92 10.02
N TYR A 594 11.75 34.23 11.14
CA TYR A 594 10.77 34.62 12.17
C TYR A 594 11.00 36.05 12.65
N GLU A 595 12.23 36.38 13.06
CA GLU A 595 12.57 37.72 13.55
C GLU A 595 12.40 38.78 12.46
N ALA A 596 12.70 38.45 11.20
CA ALA A 596 12.48 39.35 10.07
C ALA A 596 10.98 39.62 9.80
N LYS A 597 10.11 38.61 9.97
CA LYS A 597 8.70 38.69 9.56
C LYS A 597 7.74 39.01 10.72
N ARG A 598 8.12 38.78 11.99
CA ARG A 598 7.26 39.05 13.17
C ARG A 598 6.82 40.51 13.31
N ALA A 599 7.57 41.46 12.74
CA ALA A 599 7.22 42.87 12.74
C ALA A 599 6.02 43.20 11.83
N HIS A 600 5.68 42.31 10.89
CA HIS A 600 4.67 42.53 9.86
C HIS A 600 3.27 42.00 10.21
N GLY A 601 3.10 41.24 11.30
CA GLY A 601 1.83 40.61 11.65
C GLY A 601 1.71 40.16 13.10
N LYS A 602 0.48 39.89 13.56
CA LYS A 602 0.18 39.56 14.97
C LYS A 602 0.20 38.05 15.28
N ASP A 603 0.30 37.18 14.27
CA ASP A 603 0.19 35.73 14.44
C ASP A 603 1.22 34.97 13.58
N VAL A 604 2.48 35.39 13.74
CA VAL A 604 3.65 34.76 13.12
C VAL A 604 4.20 33.72 14.09
N HIS A 605 4.47 32.52 13.61
CA HIS A 605 4.98 31.39 14.39
C HIS A 605 6.26 30.84 13.77
N CYS A 606 7.31 30.73 14.58
CA CYS A 606 8.54 30.07 14.17
C CYS A 606 8.33 28.56 14.19
N LEU A 607 8.37 27.93 13.01
CA LEU A 607 8.35 26.48 12.85
C LEU A 607 9.62 26.08 12.12
N PRO A 608 10.73 25.90 12.85
CA PRO A 608 12.00 25.51 12.24
C PRO A 608 11.87 24.18 11.50
N SER A 609 12.83 23.89 10.62
CA SER A 609 12.92 22.60 9.95
C SER A 609 12.93 21.45 10.95
N ALA A 610 12.37 20.32 10.53
CA ALA A 610 12.23 19.11 11.33
C ALA A 610 12.70 17.88 10.53
N VAL A 611 12.70 16.70 11.16
CA VAL A 611 13.17 15.45 10.55
C VAL A 611 12.19 14.29 10.73
N GLU A 612 12.22 13.38 9.76
CA GLU A 612 11.68 12.02 9.88
C GLU A 612 12.79 11.09 10.39
N ALA A 613 12.92 10.99 11.70
CA ALA A 613 14.07 10.33 12.32
C ALA A 613 14.16 8.85 11.94
N LEU A 614 13.03 8.13 11.88
CA LEU A 614 12.99 6.71 11.53
C LEU A 614 13.44 6.44 10.08
N HIS A 615 13.20 7.40 9.18
CA HIS A 615 13.66 7.28 7.80
C HIS A 615 15.19 7.34 7.70
N PHE A 616 15.81 8.25 8.45
CA PHE A 616 17.27 8.47 8.43
C PHE A 616 18.06 7.60 9.42
N ALA A 617 17.37 6.87 10.30
CA ALA A 617 17.92 5.84 11.16
C ALA A 617 17.13 4.53 11.01
N PRO A 618 17.12 3.92 9.81
CA PRO A 618 16.31 2.74 9.56
C PRO A 618 16.85 1.52 10.34
N PRO A 619 15.99 0.55 10.69
CA PRO A 619 16.41 -0.62 11.45
C PRO A 619 17.30 -1.54 10.59
N PRO A 620 18.11 -2.45 11.19
CA PRO A 620 19.08 -3.25 10.46
C PRO A 620 18.51 -4.03 9.27
N GLU A 621 17.27 -4.51 9.38
CA GLU A 621 16.59 -5.30 8.35
C GLU A 621 16.30 -4.47 7.09
N ALA A 622 16.21 -3.13 7.21
CA ALA A 622 16.01 -2.26 6.07
C ALA A 622 17.23 -2.19 5.13
N PHE A 623 18.42 -2.60 5.61
CA PHE A 623 19.63 -2.66 4.79
C PHE A 623 19.64 -3.87 3.82
N ASP A 624 18.64 -4.75 3.91
CA ASP A 624 18.38 -5.83 2.93
C ASP A 624 17.44 -5.39 1.79
N SER A 625 16.99 -4.12 1.80
CA SER A 625 16.10 -3.56 0.77
C SER A 625 16.77 -3.36 -0.59
N GLU A 626 15.97 -3.15 -1.63
CA GLU A 626 16.46 -2.78 -2.96
C GLU A 626 17.14 -1.41 -2.92
N GLU A 627 16.56 -0.45 -2.21
CA GLU A 627 17.13 0.89 -2.04
C GLU A 627 18.50 0.86 -1.37
N ALA A 628 18.71 -0.03 -0.39
CA ALA A 628 19.99 -0.23 0.26
C ALA A 628 21.04 -0.83 -0.69
N ARG A 629 20.66 -1.83 -1.49
CA ARG A 629 21.53 -2.41 -2.52
C ARG A 629 21.91 -1.40 -3.59
N ASP A 630 20.94 -0.63 -4.09
CA ASP A 630 21.18 0.43 -5.07
C ASP A 630 22.10 1.51 -4.52
N ALA A 631 21.93 1.92 -3.27
CA ALA A 631 22.80 2.89 -2.61
C ALA A 631 24.24 2.36 -2.47
N ALA A 632 24.38 1.09 -2.11
CA ALA A 632 25.68 0.42 -2.03
C ALA A 632 26.34 0.35 -3.40
N ASP A 633 25.57 0.04 -4.45
CA ASP A 633 26.06 -0.05 -5.84
C ASP A 633 26.54 1.31 -6.37
N LEU A 634 25.79 2.38 -6.10
CA LEU A 634 26.16 3.76 -6.48
C LEU A 634 27.47 4.23 -5.85
N GLN A 635 27.83 3.69 -4.69
CA GLN A 635 29.04 4.08 -3.95
C GLN A 635 30.10 2.97 -3.91
N ARG A 636 29.90 1.86 -4.61
CA ARG A 636 30.74 0.65 -4.54
C ARG A 636 32.21 0.94 -4.83
N ASP A 637 32.45 1.74 -5.88
CA ASP A 637 33.79 2.05 -6.37
C ASP A 637 34.35 3.37 -5.78
N ILE A 638 33.62 4.00 -4.86
CA ILE A 638 34.05 5.23 -4.19
C ILE A 638 34.82 4.86 -2.92
N ALA A 639 36.11 5.18 -2.86
CA ALA A 639 36.96 4.91 -1.70
C ALA A 639 36.50 5.66 -0.43
N ARG A 640 37.09 5.32 0.73
CA ARG A 640 36.91 6.06 1.99
C ARG A 640 38.16 6.91 2.29
N PRO A 641 38.03 8.04 3.01
CA PRO A 641 36.81 8.54 3.66
C PRO A 641 35.86 9.26 2.68
N ARG A 642 34.55 9.09 2.89
CA ARG A 642 33.48 9.69 2.08
C ARG A 642 32.86 10.90 2.81
N LEU A 643 32.96 12.07 2.21
CA LEU A 643 32.43 13.33 2.71
C LEU A 643 31.21 13.71 1.85
N GLY A 644 30.01 13.61 2.41
CA GLY A 644 28.78 13.67 1.61
C GLY A 644 27.92 14.91 1.83
N PHE A 645 27.28 15.36 0.76
CA PHE A 645 26.17 16.31 0.78
C PHE A 645 25.04 15.75 -0.07
N PHE A 646 23.79 15.91 0.39
CA PHE A 646 22.64 15.77 -0.50
C PHE A 646 21.77 17.02 -0.47
N GLY A 647 21.15 17.38 -1.59
CA GLY A 647 20.30 18.56 -1.73
C GLY A 647 20.23 19.08 -3.16
N VAL A 648 19.35 20.06 -3.42
CA VAL A 648 19.35 20.77 -4.70
C VAL A 648 20.69 21.48 -4.88
N ILE A 649 21.34 21.26 -6.01
CA ILE A 649 22.61 21.86 -6.40
C ILE A 649 22.28 23.14 -7.17
N ASP A 650 22.24 24.27 -6.45
CA ASP A 650 21.92 25.60 -6.98
C ASP A 650 22.85 26.69 -6.41
N GLU A 651 22.48 27.96 -6.57
CA GLU A 651 23.25 29.12 -6.07
C GLU A 651 23.49 29.15 -4.55
N ARG A 652 22.82 28.29 -3.77
CA ARG A 652 23.05 28.16 -2.33
C ARG A 652 24.26 27.29 -2.02
N LEU A 653 24.76 26.47 -2.96
CA LEU A 653 25.95 25.66 -2.77
C LEU A 653 27.22 26.49 -3.02
N ASP A 654 28.16 26.47 -2.07
CA ASP A 654 29.48 27.06 -2.26
C ASP A 654 30.37 26.12 -3.10
N ARG A 655 30.31 26.30 -4.42
CA ARG A 655 31.06 25.47 -5.38
C ARG A 655 32.57 25.66 -5.25
N ASP A 656 33.03 26.85 -4.90
CA ASP A 656 34.46 27.14 -4.74
C ASP A 656 35.01 26.50 -3.45
N LEU A 657 34.21 26.46 -2.40
CA LEU A 657 34.51 25.70 -1.19
C LEU A 657 34.60 24.20 -1.46
N VAL A 658 33.64 23.63 -2.21
CA VAL A 658 33.68 22.21 -2.59
C VAL A 658 34.92 21.88 -3.41
N ALA A 659 35.30 22.76 -4.36
CA ALA A 659 36.54 22.63 -5.12
C ALA A 659 37.77 22.69 -4.22
N THR A 660 37.83 23.65 -3.30
CA THR A 660 38.93 23.83 -2.35
C THR A 660 39.09 22.62 -1.43
N LEU A 661 37.98 22.05 -0.95
CA LEU A 661 37.96 20.83 -0.14
C LEU A 661 38.55 19.63 -0.91
N ALA A 662 38.13 19.45 -2.17
CA ALA A 662 38.63 18.37 -3.02
C ALA A 662 40.13 18.52 -3.35
N ASP A 663 40.59 19.77 -3.54
CA ASP A 663 41.99 20.08 -3.85
C ASP A 663 42.91 19.95 -2.61
N ALA A 664 42.41 20.20 -1.41
CA ALA A 664 43.18 20.12 -0.16
C ALA A 664 43.52 18.68 0.26
N HIS A 665 42.60 17.73 0.05
CA HIS A 665 42.76 16.32 0.39
C HIS A 665 42.35 15.41 -0.79
N PRO A 666 43.27 15.10 -1.72
CA PRO A 666 42.99 14.24 -2.87
C PRO A 666 42.54 12.82 -2.50
N GLU A 667 42.84 12.38 -1.28
CA GLU A 667 42.43 11.08 -0.72
C GLU A 667 40.97 11.05 -0.25
N TRP A 668 40.39 12.20 0.11
CA TRP A 668 38.98 12.29 0.51
C TRP A 668 38.06 12.19 -0.70
N GLN A 669 36.99 11.43 -0.60
CA GLN A 669 35.98 11.31 -1.65
C GLN A 669 34.79 12.20 -1.32
N VAL A 670 34.60 13.28 -2.08
CA VAL A 670 33.50 14.23 -1.90
C VAL A 670 32.30 13.78 -2.73
N VAL A 671 31.21 13.40 -2.06
CA VAL A 671 30.03 12.81 -2.69
C VAL A 671 28.86 13.79 -2.68
N MET A 672 28.40 14.20 -3.85
CA MET A 672 27.37 15.23 -4.04
C MET A 672 26.12 14.60 -4.67
N VAL A 673 24.99 14.65 -3.95
CA VAL A 673 23.73 13.99 -4.35
C VAL A 673 22.62 15.02 -4.52
N GLY A 674 22.01 15.08 -5.70
CA GLY A 674 20.80 15.87 -5.94
C GLY A 674 20.75 16.51 -7.33
N PRO A 675 19.60 17.08 -7.70
CA PRO A 675 19.41 17.70 -9.01
C PRO A 675 20.15 19.04 -9.11
N VAL A 676 20.76 19.30 -10.26
CA VAL A 676 21.30 20.62 -10.62
C VAL A 676 20.14 21.50 -11.09
N ALA A 677 19.98 22.66 -10.47
CA ALA A 677 18.90 23.60 -10.79
C ALA A 677 19.40 25.04 -10.74
N LYS A 678 18.82 25.91 -11.59
CA LYS A 678 19.07 27.37 -11.62
C LYS A 678 20.52 27.80 -11.94
N ILE A 679 21.43 26.85 -12.11
CA ILE A 679 22.82 27.08 -12.51
C ILE A 679 23.12 26.22 -13.74
N ASP A 680 24.14 26.62 -14.50
CA ASP A 680 24.67 25.82 -15.61
C ASP A 680 25.39 24.57 -15.05
N PRO A 681 24.98 23.33 -15.40
CA PRO A 681 25.67 22.11 -14.98
C PRO A 681 27.15 22.08 -15.37
N ALA A 682 27.54 22.75 -16.47
CA ALA A 682 28.94 22.85 -16.89
C ALA A 682 29.81 23.69 -15.93
N SER A 683 29.19 24.47 -15.03
CA SER A 683 29.89 25.28 -14.02
C SER A 683 30.29 24.51 -12.76
N LEU A 684 29.92 23.22 -12.65
CA LEU A 684 30.28 22.40 -11.50
C LEU A 684 31.77 22.05 -11.51
N PRO A 685 32.47 22.13 -10.36
CA PRO A 685 33.87 21.74 -10.29
C PRO A 685 34.05 20.26 -10.65
N GLN A 686 35.12 19.97 -11.39
CA GLN A 686 35.51 18.63 -11.80
C GLN A 686 36.87 18.28 -11.19
N ARG A 687 36.90 17.27 -10.32
CA ARG A 687 38.12 16.65 -9.75
C ARG A 687 37.93 15.14 -9.72
N THR A 688 39.02 14.38 -9.70
CA THR A 688 38.97 12.90 -9.71
C THR A 688 38.35 12.31 -8.44
N ASN A 689 38.33 13.07 -7.35
CA ASN A 689 37.78 12.68 -6.05
C ASN A 689 36.43 13.35 -5.73
N LEU A 690 35.79 13.98 -6.73
CA LEU A 690 34.50 14.65 -6.59
C LEU A 690 33.43 13.92 -7.43
N HIS A 691 32.40 13.42 -6.76
CA HIS A 691 31.41 12.50 -7.33
C HIS A 691 30.02 13.16 -7.36
N TRP A 692 29.49 13.42 -8.55
CA TRP A 692 28.15 13.99 -8.74
C TRP A 692 27.13 12.89 -9.08
N LEU A 693 26.38 12.42 -8.09
CA LEU A 693 25.47 11.27 -8.24
C LEU A 693 24.08 11.63 -8.80
N GLY A 694 23.83 12.91 -9.09
CA GLY A 694 22.55 13.38 -9.60
C GLY A 694 21.38 13.20 -8.64
N MET A 695 20.16 13.35 -9.14
CA MET A 695 18.94 13.21 -8.33
C MET A 695 18.73 11.75 -7.93
N GLN A 696 18.53 11.52 -6.63
CA GLN A 696 18.27 10.21 -6.06
C GLN A 696 16.88 10.17 -5.40
N PRO A 697 16.16 9.04 -5.42
CA PRO A 697 14.90 8.89 -4.69
C PRO A 697 15.07 9.16 -3.19
N TYR A 698 14.10 9.83 -2.57
CA TYR A 698 14.13 10.13 -1.14
C TYR A 698 14.31 8.87 -0.27
N ALA A 699 13.70 7.75 -0.71
CA ALA A 699 13.81 6.44 -0.06
C ALA A 699 15.25 5.90 0.03
N ARG A 700 16.13 6.30 -0.91
CA ARG A 700 17.52 5.82 -1.01
C ARG A 700 18.51 6.63 -0.17
N LEU A 701 18.18 7.89 0.12
CA LEU A 701 19.06 8.81 0.87
C LEU A 701 19.61 8.27 2.20
N PRO A 702 18.84 7.59 3.08
CA PRO A 702 19.38 7.08 4.35
C PRO A 702 20.49 6.05 4.15
N PHE A 703 20.42 5.23 3.10
CA PHE A 703 21.41 4.20 2.82
C PHE A 703 22.68 4.80 2.20
N LEU A 704 22.55 5.84 1.36
CA LEU A 704 23.71 6.61 0.89
C LEU A 704 24.44 7.26 2.07
N LEU A 705 23.67 7.91 2.95
CA LEU A 705 24.14 8.60 4.14
C LEU A 705 24.83 7.65 5.13
N ALA A 706 24.30 6.43 5.32
CA ALA A 706 24.88 5.42 6.20
C ALA A 706 26.34 5.10 5.84
N ASP A 707 26.70 5.23 4.57
CA ASP A 707 28.03 4.95 4.04
C ASP A 707 29.01 6.13 4.11
N TRP A 708 28.55 7.32 4.50
CA TRP A 708 29.41 8.50 4.65
C TRP A 708 30.15 8.54 5.98
N ASP A 709 31.37 9.04 5.95
CA ASP A 709 32.20 9.26 7.14
C ASP A 709 31.93 10.63 7.77
N LEU A 710 31.60 11.62 6.95
CA LEU A 710 31.32 13.00 7.37
C LEU A 710 30.27 13.63 6.45
N CYS A 711 29.36 14.41 7.02
CA CYS A 711 28.35 15.16 6.25
C CYS A 711 28.71 16.64 6.15
N LEU A 712 28.51 17.20 4.97
CA LEU A 712 28.86 18.58 4.64
C LEU A 712 27.60 19.45 4.54
N LEU A 713 27.70 20.69 4.99
CA LEU A 713 26.74 21.78 4.73
C LEU A 713 27.48 22.98 4.12
N PRO A 714 28.00 22.87 2.87
CA PRO A 714 28.83 23.90 2.25
C PRO A 714 27.95 24.97 1.58
N PHE A 715 27.25 25.77 2.39
CA PHE A 715 26.36 26.80 1.87
C PHE A 715 27.12 28.09 1.54
N ALA A 716 26.90 28.63 0.34
CA ALA A 716 27.46 29.91 -0.07
C ALA A 716 26.92 31.02 0.84
N ARG A 717 27.76 31.96 1.27
CA ARG A 717 27.34 33.09 2.13
C ARG A 717 26.79 34.24 1.28
N ASN A 718 25.55 34.12 0.83
CA ASN A 718 24.88 35.08 -0.04
C ASN A 718 23.45 35.42 0.43
N ALA A 719 22.73 36.23 -0.34
CA ALA A 719 21.37 36.64 0.03
C ALA A 719 20.40 35.45 0.15
N ALA A 720 20.55 34.42 -0.69
CA ALA A 720 19.67 33.25 -0.74
C ALA A 720 19.85 32.30 0.45
N THR A 721 21.00 32.33 1.14
CA THR A 721 21.29 31.49 2.32
C THR A 721 21.17 32.25 3.65
N ARG A 722 20.90 33.56 3.61
CA ARG A 722 20.84 34.40 4.82
C ARG A 722 19.77 33.92 5.82
N PHE A 723 18.68 33.35 5.33
CA PHE A 723 17.51 32.96 6.13
C PHE A 723 17.20 31.44 6.05
N ILE A 724 18.16 30.62 5.64
CA ILE A 724 17.89 29.18 5.48
C ILE A 724 17.98 28.46 6.83
N SER A 725 17.06 27.52 7.02
CA SER A 725 17.11 26.51 8.08
C SER A 725 17.07 25.13 7.41
N PRO A 726 18.21 24.54 7.05
CA PRO A 726 18.27 23.36 6.19
C PRO A 726 17.86 22.07 6.93
N THR A 727 16.89 21.33 6.38
CA THR A 727 16.42 20.03 6.94
C THR A 727 17.55 19.02 7.11
N LYS A 728 18.51 19.02 6.17
CA LYS A 728 19.73 18.19 6.12
C LYS A 728 20.48 18.13 7.44
N THR A 729 20.50 19.23 8.19
CA THR A 729 21.18 19.26 9.48
C THR A 729 20.61 18.22 10.43
N LEU A 730 19.28 18.16 10.55
CA LEU A 730 18.58 17.19 11.40
C LEU A 730 18.57 15.78 10.77
N GLU A 731 18.60 15.68 9.44
CA GLU A 731 18.66 14.39 8.72
C GLU A 731 20.02 13.69 8.95
N TYR A 732 21.13 14.43 8.89
CA TYR A 732 22.47 13.94 9.22
C TYR A 732 22.61 13.58 10.69
N MET A 733 21.99 14.38 11.56
CA MET A 733 21.88 14.12 12.98
C MET A 733 21.13 12.83 13.29
N ALA A 734 19.98 12.60 12.63
CA ALA A 734 19.21 11.37 12.80
C ALA A 734 20.03 10.13 12.43
N ALA A 735 20.88 10.22 11.39
CA ALA A 735 21.80 9.15 11.00
C ALA A 735 23.08 9.05 11.87
N GLY A 736 23.21 9.86 12.93
CA GLY A 736 24.36 9.87 13.83
C GLY A 736 25.65 10.43 13.24
N LYS A 737 25.60 11.06 12.06
CA LYS A 737 26.81 11.46 11.32
C LYS A 737 27.43 12.74 11.88
N PRO A 738 28.78 12.86 11.89
CA PRO A 738 29.42 14.14 12.15
C PRO A 738 29.11 15.12 11.03
N ILE A 739 29.06 16.42 11.35
CA ILE A 739 28.61 17.46 10.42
C ILE A 739 29.57 18.65 10.48
N VAL A 740 30.02 19.11 9.32
CA VAL A 740 30.75 20.37 9.14
C VAL A 740 29.93 21.27 8.23
N GLY A 741 29.72 22.52 8.64
CA GLY A 741 28.94 23.49 7.89
C GLY A 741 29.59 24.88 7.87
N THR A 742 29.25 25.65 6.84
CA THR A 742 29.55 27.08 6.81
C THR A 742 28.72 27.83 7.86
N ALA A 743 29.15 29.03 8.26
CA ALA A 743 28.48 29.91 9.22
C ALA A 743 27.11 30.45 8.74
N VAL A 744 26.13 29.56 8.55
CA VAL A 744 24.71 29.88 8.36
C VAL A 744 24.11 30.19 9.72
N ASN A 745 23.47 31.36 9.85
CA ASN A 745 23.02 31.89 11.14
C ASN A 745 22.15 30.92 11.93
N ASP A 746 21.14 30.32 11.30
CA ASP A 746 20.18 29.46 12.00
C ASP A 746 20.79 28.09 12.34
N VAL A 747 21.73 27.59 11.53
CA VAL A 747 22.49 26.37 11.85
C VAL A 747 23.39 26.61 13.05
N ALA A 748 24.14 27.72 13.06
CA ALA A 748 25.02 28.07 14.18
C ALA A 748 24.23 28.32 15.47
N THR A 749 23.08 29.00 15.38
CA THR A 749 22.23 29.34 16.54
C THR A 749 21.55 28.11 17.14
N LEU A 750 20.98 27.24 16.30
CA LEU A 750 20.20 26.09 16.77
C LEU A 750 21.08 24.87 17.10
N TYR A 751 22.22 24.72 16.41
CA TYR A 751 22.96 23.46 16.35
C TYR A 751 24.49 23.60 16.51
N GLY A 752 25.00 24.78 16.87
CA GLY A 752 26.44 25.03 17.01
C GLY A 752 27.15 24.21 18.09
N ASP A 753 26.41 23.56 19.00
CA ASP A 753 26.90 22.60 20.00
C ASP A 753 27.13 21.19 19.45
N VAL A 754 26.64 20.92 18.22
CA VAL A 754 26.73 19.62 17.54
C VAL A 754 27.46 19.74 16.20
N VAL A 755 27.14 20.75 15.40
CA VAL A 755 27.72 21.01 14.07
C VAL A 755 29.01 21.82 14.22
N ALA A 756 30.11 21.38 13.59
CA ALA A 756 31.29 22.23 13.48
C ALA A 756 31.05 23.33 12.44
N ILE A 757 31.11 24.59 12.90
CA ILE A 757 30.86 25.76 12.06
C ILE A 757 32.21 26.36 11.64
N ALA A 758 32.37 26.57 10.34
CA ALA A 758 33.54 27.19 9.74
C ALA A 758 33.21 28.50 9.03
N ASP A 759 34.06 29.51 9.22
CA ASP A 759 33.88 30.85 8.66
C ASP A 759 34.48 31.03 7.26
N ASP A 760 35.49 30.23 6.92
CA ASP A 760 36.22 30.23 5.66
C ASP A 760 36.60 28.81 5.21
N ALA A 761 37.12 28.67 3.98
CA ALA A 761 37.46 27.37 3.41
C ALA A 761 38.55 26.63 4.17
N GLN A 762 39.56 27.33 4.70
CA GLN A 762 40.66 26.71 5.44
C GLN A 762 40.19 26.20 6.82
N ALA A 763 39.32 26.96 7.48
CA ALA A 763 38.65 26.53 8.70
C ALA A 763 37.71 25.34 8.44
N PHE A 764 37.06 25.30 7.28
CA PHE A 764 36.17 24.20 6.89
C PHE A 764 36.95 22.90 6.69
N VAL A 765 38.09 22.95 5.99
CA VAL A 765 38.99 21.78 5.84
C VAL A 765 39.47 21.30 7.20
N ARG A 766 39.99 22.19 8.07
CA ARG A 766 40.42 21.81 9.43
C ARG A 766 39.30 21.18 10.26
N ALA A 767 38.09 21.73 10.18
CA ALA A 767 36.94 21.15 10.86
C ALA A 767 36.61 19.74 10.33
N CYS A 768 36.79 19.47 9.03
CA CYS A 768 36.67 18.13 8.48
C CYS A 768 37.75 17.19 9.03
N GLU A 769 39.01 17.62 9.08
CA GLU A 769 40.12 16.84 9.67
C GLU A 769 39.83 16.46 11.13
N GLU A 770 39.42 17.44 11.94
CA GLU A 770 39.10 17.25 13.35
C GLU A 770 37.92 16.28 13.55
N ARG A 771 36.86 16.39 12.72
CA ARG A 771 35.69 15.49 12.81
C ARG A 771 36.00 14.07 12.37
N LEU A 772 36.86 13.89 11.37
CA LEU A 772 37.33 12.56 10.95
C LEU A 772 38.25 11.93 12.01
N ALA A 773 38.98 12.75 12.77
CA ALA A 773 39.87 12.33 13.85
C ALA A 773 39.19 12.20 15.23
N GLU A 774 37.87 12.40 15.34
CA GLU A 774 37.13 12.31 16.61
C GLU A 774 37.42 11.00 17.36
N THR A 775 37.78 11.13 18.65
CA THR A 775 37.91 9.98 19.54
C THR A 775 36.53 9.34 19.80
N PRO A 776 36.47 8.05 20.18
CA PRO A 776 35.21 7.40 20.53
C PRO A 776 34.41 8.11 21.63
N ALA A 777 35.10 8.77 22.58
CA ALA A 777 34.45 9.53 23.65
C ALA A 777 33.81 10.83 23.14
N GLU A 778 34.49 11.57 22.26
CA GLU A 778 33.95 12.77 21.62
C GLU A 778 32.76 12.45 20.71
N ARG A 779 32.86 11.34 19.95
CA ARG A 779 31.79 10.81 19.12
C ARG A 779 30.55 10.47 19.94
N ALA A 780 30.70 9.70 21.02
CA ALA A 780 29.58 9.34 21.90
C ALA A 780 28.92 10.58 22.53
N ALA A 781 29.72 11.56 22.97
CA ALA A 781 29.20 12.81 23.52
C ALA A 781 28.43 13.63 22.48
N ARG A 782 28.88 13.66 21.22
CA ARG A 782 28.16 14.29 20.11
C ARG A 782 26.85 13.56 19.83
N GLU A 783 26.87 12.24 19.66
CA GLU A 783 25.70 11.42 19.38
C GLU A 783 24.61 11.59 20.45
N GLN A 784 24.98 11.71 21.73
CA GLN A 784 24.05 12.00 22.81
C GLN A 784 23.36 13.37 22.65
N ARG A 785 24.11 14.43 22.32
CA ARG A 785 23.53 15.76 22.08
C ARG A 785 22.63 15.77 20.84
N THR A 786 23.07 15.07 19.80
CA THR A 786 22.34 14.89 18.55
C THR A 786 20.98 14.23 18.76
N ALA A 787 20.92 13.13 19.52
CA ALA A 787 19.67 12.42 19.82
C ALA A 787 18.65 13.32 20.52
N ALA A 788 19.10 14.19 21.43
CA ALA A 788 18.22 15.15 22.11
C ALA A 788 17.61 16.16 21.12
N ARG A 789 18.37 16.67 20.14
CA ARG A 789 17.88 17.60 19.10
C ARG A 789 16.90 16.93 18.14
N VAL A 790 17.19 15.71 17.69
CA VAL A 790 16.32 14.95 16.79
C VAL A 790 14.96 14.66 17.44
N ALA A 791 14.94 14.35 18.74
CA ALA A 791 13.70 14.16 19.50
C ALA A 791 12.89 15.45 19.71
N GLU A 792 13.55 16.62 19.67
CA GLU A 792 12.91 17.93 19.81
C GLU A 792 12.18 18.33 18.52
N TYR A 793 12.83 18.16 17.36
CA TYR A 793 12.42 18.70 16.05
C TYR A 793 11.87 17.62 15.08
N SER A 794 10.67 17.09 15.36
CA SER A 794 9.99 16.13 14.46
C SER A 794 8.87 16.77 13.62
N TRP A 795 8.65 16.21 12.41
CA TRP A 795 7.56 16.65 11.54
C TRP A 795 6.18 16.40 12.17
N ASP A 796 6.01 15.35 12.96
CA ASP A 796 4.76 15.05 13.65
C ASP A 796 4.43 16.10 14.70
N ARG A 797 5.40 16.49 15.55
CA ARG A 797 5.22 17.59 16.50
C ARG A 797 4.93 18.91 15.81
N SER A 798 5.60 19.19 14.69
CA SER A 798 5.34 20.39 13.89
C SER A 798 3.89 20.44 13.41
N VAL A 799 3.35 19.30 12.93
CA VAL A 799 1.97 19.19 12.44
C VAL A 799 0.94 19.21 13.56
N GLU A 800 1.26 18.71 14.75
CA GLU A 800 0.42 18.89 15.94
C GLU A 800 0.29 20.36 16.34
N CYS A 801 1.41 21.10 16.34
CA CYS A 801 1.42 22.54 16.61
C CYS A 801 0.60 23.31 15.55
N ILE A 802 0.84 23.02 14.27
CA ILE A 802 0.07 23.62 13.15
C ILE A 802 -1.43 23.32 13.32
N ASP A 803 -1.81 22.06 13.55
CA ASP A 803 -3.23 21.69 13.66
C ASP A 803 -3.92 22.35 14.85
N ALA A 804 -3.24 22.51 15.98
CA ALA A 804 -3.76 23.26 17.12
C ALA A 804 -4.05 24.73 16.76
N LEU A 805 -3.13 25.39 16.06
CA LEU A 805 -3.28 26.77 15.59
C LEU A 805 -4.39 26.89 14.53
N LEU A 806 -4.45 25.97 13.57
CA LEU A 806 -5.52 25.91 12.57
C LEU A 806 -6.90 25.77 13.23
N LYS A 807 -7.06 24.85 14.19
CA LYS A 807 -8.30 24.66 14.93
C LYS A 807 -8.69 25.92 15.72
N GLN A 808 -7.74 26.56 16.38
CA GLN A 808 -7.99 27.81 17.10
C GLN A 808 -8.47 28.93 16.16
N ARG A 809 -7.95 28.98 14.93
CA ARG A 809 -8.35 29.97 13.92
C ARG A 809 -9.67 29.63 13.25
N LEU A 810 -9.93 28.38 12.94
CA LEU A 810 -11.20 27.91 12.41
C LEU A 810 -12.39 28.23 13.32
N ALA A 811 -12.17 28.24 14.64
CA ALA A 811 -13.17 28.66 15.63
C ALA A 811 -13.50 30.16 15.57
N LYS A 812 -12.59 30.99 15.04
CA LYS A 812 -12.74 32.44 14.92
C LYS A 812 -13.19 32.88 13.51
N GLY A 813 -12.99 32.04 12.49
CA GLY A 813 -13.23 32.35 11.08
C GLY A 813 -12.20 33.34 10.50
N THR A 814 -12.27 33.58 9.19
CA THR A 814 -11.40 34.53 8.47
C THR A 814 -11.61 35.95 8.99
N THR A 815 -10.52 36.67 9.22
CA THR A 815 -10.63 38.03 9.76
C THR A 815 -11.22 39.02 8.74
N PRO A 816 -11.96 40.06 9.18
CA PRO A 816 -12.42 41.14 8.30
C PRO A 816 -11.29 41.91 7.63
N VAL A 817 -10.06 41.85 8.17
CA VAL A 817 -8.86 42.41 7.54
C VAL A 817 -8.49 41.55 6.34
N ALA A 818 -8.31 40.23 6.52
CA ALA A 818 -8.05 39.30 5.42
C ALA A 818 -9.08 39.43 4.30
N MET A 819 -10.38 39.50 4.63
CA MET A 819 -11.44 39.66 3.63
C MET A 819 -11.38 41.01 2.90
N ARG A 820 -10.99 42.11 3.57
CA ARG A 820 -10.83 43.43 2.93
C ARG A 820 -9.61 43.48 2.02
N GLU A 821 -8.47 42.93 2.46
CA GLU A 821 -7.27 42.86 1.61
C GLU A 821 -7.53 41.96 0.39
N LEU A 822 -8.23 40.84 0.56
CA LEU A 822 -8.65 39.98 -0.55
C LEU A 822 -9.64 40.67 -1.50
N ALA A 823 -10.56 41.48 -0.98
CA ALA A 823 -11.51 42.25 -1.79
C ALA A 823 -10.84 43.39 -2.57
N GLY A 824 -9.89 44.11 -1.96
CA GLY A 824 -9.14 45.19 -2.62
C GLY A 824 -8.33 44.72 -3.83
N LEU A 825 -7.94 43.43 -3.87
CA LEU A 825 -7.29 42.81 -5.03
C LEU A 825 -8.24 42.56 -6.21
N VAL A 826 -9.55 42.58 -6.00
CA VAL A 826 -10.56 42.44 -7.07
C VAL A 826 -10.84 43.79 -7.73
N ASP A 827 -10.80 44.89 -6.96
CA ASP A 827 -11.07 46.24 -7.46
C ASP A 827 -9.93 46.76 -8.37
N ASP A 828 -8.67 46.42 -8.09
CA ASP A 828 -7.53 46.80 -8.96
C ASP A 828 -7.48 45.99 -10.28
N ALA A 829 -8.05 44.78 -10.31
CA ALA A 829 -8.04 43.91 -11.50
C ALA A 829 -9.19 44.18 -12.48
N THR A 830 -10.16 45.02 -12.12
CA THR A 830 -11.32 45.37 -12.97
C THR A 830 -11.14 46.70 -13.71
N ALA A 831 -10.02 47.40 -13.50
CA ALA A 831 -9.76 48.70 -14.13
C ALA A 831 -9.10 48.61 -15.53
N THR A 832 -8.63 47.44 -15.97
CA THR A 832 -8.01 47.28 -17.29
C THR A 832 -8.36 45.92 -17.90
N ASP A 833 -8.78 45.93 -19.17
CA ASP A 833 -8.90 44.77 -20.08
C ASP A 833 -10.29 44.10 -20.27
N ALA A 834 -11.37 44.88 -20.18
CA ALA A 834 -12.71 44.42 -20.57
C ALA A 834 -13.05 44.59 -22.08
N GLU A 835 -12.17 45.14 -22.92
CA GLU A 835 -12.50 45.46 -24.33
C GLU A 835 -11.79 44.63 -25.42
N ALA A 836 -10.86 43.71 -25.10
CA ALA A 836 -10.01 43.09 -26.13
C ALA A 836 -10.38 41.66 -26.57
N LEU A 837 -11.34 40.97 -25.93
CA LEU A 837 -11.54 39.51 -26.14
C LEU A 837 -12.83 39.12 -26.87
N ALA A 838 -13.45 40.05 -27.61
CA ALA A 838 -14.63 39.79 -28.44
C ALA A 838 -14.31 39.80 -29.94
N SER A 839 -13.28 39.08 -30.39
CA SER A 839 -13.06 38.84 -31.83
C SER A 839 -11.93 37.83 -32.04
N THR A 840 -12.27 36.55 -32.26
CA THR A 840 -11.84 35.74 -33.42
C THR A 840 -12.10 34.26 -33.17
N ALA A 841 -13.23 33.75 -33.68
CA ALA A 841 -13.41 32.33 -33.96
C ALA A 841 -13.42 32.15 -35.48
N ARG A 842 -12.46 31.39 -36.04
CA ARG A 842 -12.54 30.87 -37.42
C ARG A 842 -11.97 29.45 -37.50
N ALA A 843 -12.68 28.64 -38.30
CA ALA A 843 -12.55 27.21 -38.55
C ALA A 843 -11.34 26.83 -39.45
N PRO A 844 -10.98 25.53 -39.58
CA PRO A 844 -9.67 25.06 -40.03
C PRO A 844 -9.54 25.01 -41.56
N SER A 845 -8.38 25.40 -42.08
CA SER A 845 -8.06 25.36 -43.52
C SER A 845 -7.26 24.11 -43.95
N ARG A 846 -7.53 23.67 -45.18
CA ARG A 846 -6.95 22.53 -45.91
C ARG A 846 -5.42 22.38 -45.79
N ARG A 847 -4.94 21.15 -45.57
CA ARG A 847 -3.51 20.76 -45.58
C ARG A 847 -2.89 21.03 -46.95
N ALA A 848 -1.84 21.84 -46.99
CA ALA A 848 -1.00 22.05 -48.16
C ALA A 848 -0.08 20.82 -48.40
N GLN A 849 0.08 20.42 -49.67
CA GLN A 849 1.13 19.48 -50.09
C GLN A 849 2.49 20.17 -49.99
N ARG A 850 3.47 19.49 -49.38
CA ARG A 850 4.86 19.97 -49.22
C ARG A 850 5.77 19.09 -50.09
N ASP A 851 6.46 19.70 -51.04
CA ASP A 851 7.54 19.04 -51.79
C ASP A 851 8.80 18.98 -50.90
N VAL A 852 9.47 17.83 -50.90
CA VAL A 852 10.63 17.54 -50.04
C VAL A 852 11.70 16.78 -50.84
N ARG A 853 12.97 17.11 -50.61
CA ARG A 853 14.12 16.50 -51.27
C ARG A 853 14.35 15.05 -50.85
N HIS A 854 14.20 14.75 -49.56
CA HIS A 854 14.37 13.40 -49.02
C HIS A 854 13.12 13.00 -48.24
N LEU A 855 12.39 11.98 -48.74
CA LEU A 855 11.23 11.41 -48.07
C LEU A 855 11.62 10.08 -47.42
N VAL A 856 11.62 10.03 -46.09
CA VAL A 856 11.86 8.79 -45.33
C VAL A 856 10.51 8.18 -44.94
N ILE A 857 10.24 6.96 -45.40
CA ILE A 857 8.97 6.27 -45.17
C ILE A 857 9.14 5.23 -44.06
N GLY A 858 8.40 5.42 -42.96
CA GLY A 858 8.39 4.54 -41.79
C GLY A 858 9.32 5.04 -40.69
N ALA A 859 8.78 5.25 -39.49
CA ALA A 859 9.51 5.74 -38.32
C ALA A 859 9.99 4.60 -37.41
N GLY A 860 10.44 3.48 -37.98
CA GLY A 860 11.19 2.46 -37.23
C GLY A 860 12.61 2.92 -36.92
N PRO A 861 13.39 2.17 -36.10
CA PRO A 861 14.76 2.55 -35.76
C PRO A 861 15.64 2.90 -36.96
N THR A 862 15.51 2.14 -38.06
CA THR A 862 16.23 2.42 -39.30
C THR A 862 15.81 3.74 -39.95
N GLY A 863 14.52 4.05 -40.01
CA GLY A 863 14.00 5.28 -40.60
C GLY A 863 14.32 6.51 -39.75
N LEU A 864 14.19 6.38 -38.43
CA LEU A 864 14.60 7.41 -37.47
C LEU A 864 16.10 7.69 -37.57
N SER A 865 16.91 6.63 -37.63
CA SER A 865 18.36 6.76 -37.81
C SER A 865 18.72 7.40 -39.15
N ALA A 866 18.07 7.00 -40.25
CA ALA A 866 18.30 7.61 -41.57
C ALA A 866 17.97 9.11 -41.58
N ALA A 867 16.82 9.50 -41.01
CA ALA A 867 16.44 10.91 -40.89
C ALA A 867 17.40 11.71 -40.01
N TYR A 868 17.83 11.13 -38.89
CA TYR A 868 18.82 11.73 -37.98
C TYR A 868 20.17 11.97 -38.67
N HIS A 869 20.71 10.97 -39.38
CA HIS A 869 22.00 11.09 -40.05
C HIS A 869 21.96 12.00 -41.28
N LEU A 870 20.84 12.05 -42.01
CA LEU A 870 20.65 13.05 -43.08
C LEU A 870 20.66 14.47 -42.50
N GLY A 871 20.01 14.69 -41.35
CA GLY A 871 20.09 15.95 -40.61
C GLY A 871 21.52 16.32 -40.18
N LEU A 872 22.29 15.35 -39.67
CA LEU A 872 23.70 15.55 -39.32
C LEU A 872 24.59 15.87 -40.53
N ALA A 873 24.26 15.33 -41.71
CA ALA A 873 24.94 15.64 -42.96
C ALA A 873 24.58 17.04 -43.51
N GLY A 874 23.74 17.81 -42.82
CA GLY A 874 23.32 19.16 -43.21
C GLY A 874 22.19 19.19 -44.23
N GLU A 875 21.54 18.05 -44.51
CA GLU A 875 20.36 18.01 -45.37
C GLU A 875 19.14 18.48 -44.56
N ASN A 876 18.70 19.72 -44.82
CA ASN A 876 17.64 20.37 -44.05
C ASN A 876 16.21 20.13 -44.60
N ASP A 877 16.09 19.37 -45.68
CA ASP A 877 14.81 19.09 -46.34
C ASP A 877 14.48 17.58 -46.36
N VAL A 878 14.40 17.03 -45.15
CA VAL A 878 14.05 15.64 -44.88
C VAL A 878 12.68 15.59 -44.22
N LEU A 879 11.74 14.83 -44.80
CA LEU A 879 10.45 14.54 -44.20
C LEU A 879 10.36 13.05 -43.89
N LEU A 880 10.25 12.73 -42.61
CA LEU A 880 9.96 11.39 -42.14
C LEU A 880 8.46 11.24 -41.92
N VAL A 881 7.85 10.24 -42.55
CA VAL A 881 6.41 9.97 -42.45
C VAL A 881 6.16 8.60 -41.83
N GLU A 882 5.24 8.56 -40.86
CA GLU A 882 4.77 7.34 -40.20
C GLU A 882 3.25 7.24 -40.34
N ARG A 883 2.76 6.03 -40.62
CA ARG A 883 1.32 5.76 -40.73
C ARG A 883 0.67 5.67 -39.35
N GLY A 884 1.39 5.13 -38.36
CA GLY A 884 0.94 4.99 -36.98
C GLY A 884 0.91 6.32 -36.22
N LYS A 885 0.20 6.31 -35.08
CA LYS A 885 0.12 7.46 -34.16
C LYS A 885 1.40 7.68 -33.32
N ARG A 886 2.32 6.72 -33.34
CA ARG A 886 3.58 6.70 -32.58
C ARG A 886 4.70 6.16 -33.47
N VAL A 887 5.92 6.63 -33.23
CA VAL A 887 7.17 6.15 -33.86
C VAL A 887 7.58 4.78 -33.27
N GLY A 888 8.57 4.11 -33.86
CA GLY A 888 9.07 2.79 -33.43
C GLY A 888 8.92 1.67 -34.47
N GLY A 889 8.12 1.87 -35.53
CA GLY A 889 7.94 0.87 -36.60
C GLY A 889 7.45 -0.49 -36.08
N TRP A 890 8.15 -1.57 -36.40
CA TRP A 890 7.88 -2.90 -35.83
C TRP A 890 8.36 -3.03 -34.37
N CYS A 891 9.32 -2.19 -33.95
CA CYS A 891 9.86 -2.08 -32.59
C CYS A 891 8.92 -1.28 -31.67
N ARG A 892 7.65 -1.70 -31.61
CA ARG A 892 6.64 -1.08 -30.76
C ARG A 892 5.70 -2.14 -30.18
N SER A 893 5.10 -1.76 -29.07
CA SER A 893 4.00 -2.50 -28.47
C SER A 893 2.66 -1.90 -28.88
N ILE A 894 1.64 -2.75 -29.00
CA ILE A 894 0.25 -2.39 -29.23
C ILE A 894 -0.59 -2.86 -28.05
N GLU A 895 -1.53 -2.02 -27.62
CA GLU A 895 -2.49 -2.39 -26.59
C GLU A 895 -3.77 -2.88 -27.24
N GLU A 896 -4.15 -4.12 -26.95
CA GLU A 896 -5.39 -4.73 -27.42
C GLU A 896 -6.04 -5.53 -26.30
N GLY A 897 -7.29 -5.18 -25.96
CA GLY A 897 -8.05 -5.88 -24.92
C GLY A 897 -7.46 -5.79 -23.51
N GLY A 898 -6.65 -4.76 -23.21
CA GLY A 898 -5.97 -4.60 -21.93
C GLY A 898 -4.64 -5.37 -21.82
N PHE A 899 -4.19 -6.00 -22.90
CA PHE A 899 -2.89 -6.65 -23.00
C PHE A 899 -1.98 -5.85 -23.93
N VAL A 900 -0.69 -5.84 -23.60
CA VAL A 900 0.36 -5.24 -24.41
C VAL A 900 1.00 -6.34 -25.25
N PHE A 901 0.95 -6.21 -26.57
CA PHE A 901 1.57 -7.13 -27.52
C PHE A 901 2.69 -6.43 -28.27
N ASP A 902 3.86 -7.04 -28.35
CA ASP A 902 4.92 -6.54 -29.20
C ASP A 902 4.70 -7.00 -30.65
N CYS A 903 4.88 -6.11 -31.62
CA CYS A 903 4.73 -6.48 -33.02
C CYS A 903 5.82 -7.44 -33.52
N ALA A 904 6.94 -7.57 -32.78
CA ALA A 904 7.92 -8.66 -32.86
C ALA A 904 8.72 -8.73 -31.54
N GLY A 905 9.49 -9.78 -31.28
CA GLY A 905 10.34 -9.86 -30.08
C GLY A 905 11.58 -8.96 -30.24
N HIS A 906 11.64 -7.83 -29.55
CA HIS A 906 12.75 -6.87 -29.67
C HIS A 906 13.68 -6.97 -28.48
N ILE A 907 14.77 -7.72 -28.62
CA ILE A 907 15.90 -7.65 -27.70
C ILE A 907 17.01 -6.90 -28.41
N MET A 908 17.32 -5.70 -27.94
CA MET A 908 18.37 -4.86 -28.52
C MET A 908 19.74 -5.29 -27.99
N PHE A 909 20.36 -6.28 -28.64
CA PHE A 909 21.73 -6.72 -28.32
C PHE A 909 22.75 -5.78 -28.98
N SER A 910 23.04 -4.64 -28.35
CA SER A 910 24.18 -3.80 -28.75
C SER A 910 24.98 -3.39 -27.52
N ASN A 911 26.29 -3.60 -27.58
CA ASN A 911 27.24 -3.06 -26.60
C ASN A 911 27.90 -1.78 -27.11
N ASP A 912 27.52 -1.30 -28.30
CA ASP A 912 28.04 -0.05 -28.86
C ASP A 912 27.32 1.14 -28.20
N PRO A 913 28.05 1.97 -27.41
CA PRO A 913 27.45 3.12 -26.72
C PRO A 913 26.80 4.11 -27.69
N TYR A 914 27.29 4.21 -28.93
CA TYR A 914 26.70 5.07 -29.95
C TYR A 914 25.30 4.58 -30.35
N VAL A 915 25.17 3.28 -30.61
CA VAL A 915 23.89 2.67 -30.99
C VAL A 915 22.89 2.72 -29.84
N LEU A 916 23.34 2.47 -28.60
CA LEU A 916 22.50 2.59 -27.41
C LEU A 916 22.03 4.03 -27.17
N GLY A 917 22.94 5.00 -27.31
CA GLY A 917 22.60 6.44 -27.23
C GLY A 917 21.64 6.87 -28.34
N LEU A 918 21.73 6.29 -29.54
CA LEU A 918 20.77 6.54 -30.61
C LEU A 918 19.37 6.00 -30.28
N TYR A 919 19.25 4.85 -29.61
CA TYR A 919 17.93 4.36 -29.20
C TYR A 919 17.27 5.28 -28.18
N ASP A 920 18.03 5.71 -27.17
CA ASP A 920 17.55 6.66 -26.15
C ASP A 920 17.12 7.99 -26.79
N LEU A 921 17.99 8.56 -27.64
CA LEU A 921 17.73 9.82 -28.32
C LEU A 921 16.54 9.76 -29.29
N LEU A 922 16.44 8.70 -30.10
CA LEU A 922 15.48 8.63 -31.20
C LEU A 922 14.11 8.07 -30.79
N LEU A 923 14.05 7.23 -29.75
CA LEU A 923 12.79 6.64 -29.28
C LEU A 923 12.21 7.38 -28.06
N GLY A 924 13.04 8.03 -27.24
CA GLY A 924 12.60 8.85 -26.10
C GLY A 924 11.61 8.11 -25.19
N GLU A 925 10.46 8.72 -24.92
CA GLU A 925 9.39 8.14 -24.07
C GLU A 925 8.75 6.85 -24.65
N ASN A 926 9.01 6.51 -25.91
CA ASN A 926 8.57 5.25 -26.51
C ASN A 926 9.51 4.09 -26.18
N LEU A 927 10.63 4.35 -25.48
CA LEU A 927 11.51 3.34 -24.90
C LEU A 927 11.03 3.00 -23.49
N HIS A 928 10.79 1.70 -23.23
CA HIS A 928 10.36 1.21 -21.93
C HIS A 928 11.34 0.18 -21.39
N TRP A 929 11.71 0.34 -20.12
CA TRP A 929 12.53 -0.63 -19.38
C TRP A 929 11.64 -1.52 -18.51
N GLN A 930 11.72 -2.82 -18.73
CA GLN A 930 10.98 -3.81 -17.97
C GLN A 930 11.92 -4.94 -17.53
N ASN A 931 11.83 -5.32 -16.26
CA ASN A 931 12.50 -6.52 -15.77
C ASN A 931 11.90 -7.75 -16.45
N ARG A 932 12.72 -8.45 -17.24
CA ARG A 932 12.28 -9.59 -18.05
C ARG A 932 11.81 -10.73 -17.16
N GLU A 933 10.52 -11.00 -17.19
CA GLU A 933 9.93 -12.19 -16.58
C GLU A 933 9.44 -13.15 -17.69
N ALA A 934 10.31 -14.11 -18.05
CA ALA A 934 10.04 -15.03 -19.15
C ALA A 934 9.76 -16.44 -18.64
N TRP A 935 8.64 -17.01 -19.08
CA TRP A 935 8.18 -18.34 -18.74
C TRP A 935 8.02 -19.20 -20.00
N ILE A 936 8.36 -20.46 -19.87
CA ILE A 936 8.25 -21.48 -20.90
C ILE A 936 7.07 -22.36 -20.50
N PHE A 937 5.99 -22.30 -21.26
CA PHE A 937 4.92 -23.28 -21.11
C PHE A 937 5.24 -24.50 -21.97
N SER A 938 5.59 -25.62 -21.33
CA SER A 938 5.87 -26.89 -22.00
C SER A 938 5.47 -28.04 -21.09
N LYS A 939 5.05 -29.17 -21.67
CA LYS A 939 4.64 -30.38 -20.93
C LYS A 939 3.59 -30.11 -19.83
N GLY A 940 2.70 -29.14 -20.06
CA GLY A 940 1.62 -28.78 -19.14
C GLY A 940 2.04 -27.93 -17.94
N VAL A 941 3.30 -27.47 -17.88
CA VAL A 941 3.82 -26.68 -16.76
C VAL A 941 4.52 -25.41 -17.25
N HIS A 942 4.49 -24.37 -16.41
CA HIS A 942 5.23 -23.13 -16.65
C HIS A 942 6.60 -23.24 -15.97
N THR A 943 7.65 -23.26 -16.77
CA THR A 943 9.04 -23.35 -16.32
C THR A 943 9.72 -22.01 -16.55
N ARG A 944 10.44 -21.46 -15.58
CA ARG A 944 11.11 -20.15 -15.77
C ARG A 944 12.21 -20.27 -16.82
N TYR A 945 12.39 -19.24 -17.66
CA TYR A 945 13.55 -19.15 -18.55
C TYR A 945 14.77 -18.62 -17.77
N PRO A 946 15.98 -19.17 -17.94
CA PRO A 946 16.36 -20.19 -18.93
C PRO A 946 16.05 -21.63 -18.48
N PHE A 947 15.51 -22.45 -19.39
CA PHE A 947 15.01 -23.81 -19.12
C PHE A 947 16.01 -24.68 -18.35
N GLN A 948 17.28 -24.65 -18.76
CA GLN A 948 18.37 -25.46 -18.20
C GLN A 948 18.65 -25.16 -16.72
N GLY A 949 18.28 -23.98 -16.22
CA GLY A 949 18.48 -23.55 -14.84
C GLY A 949 17.22 -23.61 -13.98
N SER A 950 16.11 -24.13 -14.50
CA SER A 950 14.80 -24.01 -13.87
C SER A 950 13.93 -25.25 -14.04
N LEU A 951 14.53 -26.45 -14.02
CA LEU A 951 13.83 -27.72 -14.26
C LEU A 951 12.76 -28.11 -13.22
N HIS A 952 12.64 -27.34 -12.14
CA HIS A 952 11.66 -27.56 -11.07
C HIS A 952 10.22 -27.54 -11.60
N GLY A 953 9.45 -28.57 -11.27
CA GLY A 953 8.06 -28.71 -11.69
C GLY A 953 7.84 -29.40 -13.04
N LEU A 954 8.90 -29.76 -13.79
CA LEU A 954 8.76 -30.60 -14.98
C LEU A 954 8.27 -32.01 -14.61
N PRO A 955 7.53 -32.70 -15.51
CA PRO A 955 7.11 -34.09 -15.26
C PRO A 955 8.30 -34.97 -14.88
N PRO A 956 8.16 -35.90 -13.91
CA PRO A 956 9.29 -36.66 -13.36
C PRO A 956 10.18 -37.32 -14.41
N GLN A 957 9.59 -37.92 -15.45
CA GLN A 957 10.33 -38.54 -16.55
C GLN A 957 11.14 -37.54 -17.39
N VAL A 958 10.61 -36.34 -17.61
CA VAL A 958 11.29 -35.26 -18.34
C VAL A 958 12.44 -34.69 -17.50
N LEU A 959 12.20 -34.53 -16.21
CA LEU A 959 13.21 -34.09 -15.25
C LEU A 959 14.37 -35.11 -15.18
N GLU A 960 14.05 -36.39 -15.10
CA GLU A 960 15.03 -37.49 -15.14
C GLU A 960 15.86 -37.45 -16.42
N GLU A 961 15.23 -37.42 -17.59
CA GLU A 961 15.94 -37.33 -18.88
C GLU A 961 16.85 -36.09 -18.95
N CYS A 962 16.40 -34.94 -18.44
CA CYS A 962 17.19 -33.71 -18.41
C CYS A 962 18.40 -33.81 -17.46
N LEU A 963 18.20 -34.34 -16.25
CA LEU A 963 19.27 -34.46 -15.25
C LEU A 963 20.29 -35.52 -15.64
N VAL A 964 19.84 -36.71 -16.04
CA VAL A 964 20.72 -37.79 -16.51
C VAL A 964 21.50 -37.32 -17.73
N GLY A 965 20.83 -36.74 -18.73
CA GLY A 965 21.50 -36.24 -19.93
C GLY A 965 22.53 -35.15 -19.64
N ALA A 966 22.27 -34.25 -18.68
CA ALA A 966 23.22 -33.22 -18.28
C ALA A 966 24.43 -33.79 -17.50
N ILE A 967 24.19 -34.79 -16.64
CA ILE A 967 25.24 -35.52 -15.93
C ILE A 967 26.12 -36.29 -16.92
N GLU A 968 25.53 -36.98 -17.88
CA GLU A 968 26.25 -37.72 -18.92
C GLU A 968 27.07 -36.79 -19.82
N ALA A 969 26.51 -35.63 -20.17
CA ALA A 969 27.20 -34.61 -20.94
C ALA A 969 28.42 -34.02 -20.20
N ARG A 970 28.36 -33.92 -18.86
CA ARG A 970 29.42 -33.35 -18.04
C ARG A 970 30.46 -34.38 -17.56
N PHE A 971 30.05 -35.61 -17.29
CA PHE A 971 30.87 -36.61 -16.60
C PHE A 971 31.05 -37.94 -17.36
N GLY A 972 30.37 -38.13 -18.51
CA GLY A 972 30.39 -39.39 -19.26
C GLY A 972 29.26 -40.36 -18.86
N ALA A 973 29.15 -41.49 -19.56
CA ALA A 973 28.06 -42.44 -19.38
C ALA A 973 28.03 -43.03 -17.96
N ILE A 974 26.85 -43.06 -17.34
CA ILE A 974 26.64 -43.56 -15.98
C ILE A 974 26.92 -45.07 -15.97
N GLY A 975 28.01 -45.48 -15.30
CA GLY A 975 28.43 -46.89 -15.18
C GLY A 975 29.48 -47.35 -16.19
N GLY A 976 30.03 -46.46 -17.02
CA GLY A 976 31.17 -46.76 -17.89
C GLY A 976 32.50 -46.29 -17.30
N ASP A 977 33.48 -47.18 -17.22
CA ASP A 977 34.87 -46.81 -16.91
C ASP A 977 35.50 -46.09 -18.11
N GLY A 978 35.43 -44.76 -18.14
CA GLY A 978 36.08 -43.96 -19.16
C GLY A 978 36.43 -42.55 -18.66
N PRO A 979 37.60 -41.99 -19.01
CA PRO A 979 38.02 -40.68 -18.54
C PRO A 979 37.17 -39.54 -19.18
N PRO A 980 37.19 -38.32 -18.61
CA PRO A 980 36.51 -37.17 -19.20
C PRO A 980 37.04 -36.92 -20.62
N ARG A 981 36.14 -36.71 -21.59
CA ARG A 981 36.55 -36.49 -22.98
C ARG A 981 37.30 -35.15 -23.15
N ASP A 982 38.60 -35.25 -23.35
CA ASP A 982 39.33 -34.36 -24.27
C ASP A 982 38.76 -34.59 -25.68
N ALA A 983 37.86 -33.72 -26.14
CA ALA A 983 37.31 -33.79 -27.48
C ALA A 983 37.18 -32.38 -28.07
N GLN A 984 37.59 -32.25 -29.33
CA GLN A 984 37.63 -31.03 -30.15
C GLN A 984 36.40 -30.12 -29.99
N PRO A 985 36.52 -28.80 -30.24
CA PRO A 985 35.36 -27.90 -30.22
C PRO A 985 34.22 -28.41 -31.11
N PRO A 986 32.96 -28.23 -30.70
CA PRO A 986 31.80 -28.75 -31.44
C PRO A 986 31.76 -28.17 -32.85
N SER A 987 31.55 -29.03 -33.86
CA SER A 987 31.61 -28.68 -35.28
C SER A 987 30.40 -27.88 -35.77
N ASN A 988 29.28 -27.93 -35.05
CA ASN A 988 28.05 -27.22 -35.35
C ASN A 988 27.20 -27.00 -34.09
N PHE A 989 26.17 -26.16 -34.20
CA PHE A 989 25.36 -25.71 -33.08
C PHE A 989 24.53 -26.85 -32.45
N LEU A 990 24.11 -27.84 -33.24
CA LEU A 990 23.45 -29.03 -32.71
C LEU A 990 24.38 -29.84 -31.79
N GLU A 991 25.64 -30.05 -32.21
CA GLU A 991 26.64 -30.74 -31.39
C GLU A 991 26.94 -29.97 -30.10
N PHE A 992 27.01 -28.64 -30.18
CA PHE A 992 27.15 -27.78 -29.01
C PHE A 992 26.01 -27.97 -28.00
N ILE A 993 24.76 -27.94 -28.45
CA ILE A 993 23.57 -28.10 -27.60
C ILE A 993 23.62 -29.43 -26.84
N HIS A 994 23.91 -30.53 -27.55
CA HIS A 994 24.00 -31.85 -26.93
C HIS A 994 25.16 -31.96 -25.95
N ARG A 995 26.30 -31.33 -26.24
CA ARG A 995 27.48 -31.39 -25.37
C ARG A 995 27.37 -30.51 -24.13
N VAL A 996 26.74 -29.34 -24.23
CA VAL A 996 26.67 -28.38 -23.11
C VAL A 996 25.46 -28.65 -22.22
N TRP A 997 24.31 -28.99 -22.80
CA TRP A 997 23.06 -29.13 -22.05
C TRP A 997 22.59 -30.59 -21.94
N GLY A 998 23.18 -31.52 -22.68
CA GLY A 998 22.83 -32.93 -22.61
C GLY A 998 21.56 -33.30 -23.38
N ALA A 999 21.39 -34.60 -23.63
CA ALA A 999 20.35 -35.12 -24.52
C ALA A 999 18.92 -34.78 -24.08
N GLY A 1000 18.65 -34.76 -22.76
CA GLY A 1000 17.32 -34.42 -22.25
C GLY A 1000 16.93 -32.96 -22.49
N ILE A 1001 17.77 -32.00 -22.10
CA ILE A 1001 17.50 -30.58 -22.33
C ILE A 1001 17.48 -30.25 -23.84
N ALA A 1002 18.36 -30.88 -24.61
CA ALA A 1002 18.37 -30.79 -26.07
C ALA A 1002 17.00 -31.18 -26.65
N ARG A 1003 16.49 -32.36 -26.29
CA ARG A 1003 15.23 -32.91 -26.79
C ARG A 1003 14.01 -32.09 -26.37
N HIS A 1004 13.93 -31.71 -25.09
CA HIS A 1004 12.69 -31.16 -24.52
C HIS A 1004 12.52 -29.66 -24.71
N PHE A 1005 13.61 -28.94 -24.98
CA PHE A 1005 13.55 -27.49 -25.16
C PHE A 1005 14.52 -26.97 -26.22
N ALA A 1006 15.83 -27.23 -26.08
CA ALA A 1006 16.82 -26.45 -26.82
C ALA A 1006 16.80 -26.69 -28.35
N VAL A 1007 16.64 -27.93 -28.82
CA VAL A 1007 16.54 -28.22 -30.26
C VAL A 1007 15.22 -27.68 -30.86
N PRO A 1008 14.02 -28.04 -30.38
CA PRO A 1008 12.78 -27.59 -31.00
C PRO A 1008 12.59 -26.07 -30.92
N TYR A 1009 13.08 -25.43 -29.85
CA TYR A 1009 13.07 -23.97 -29.73
C TYR A 1009 13.97 -23.33 -30.80
N ASN A 1010 15.21 -23.79 -30.95
CA ASN A 1010 16.16 -23.18 -31.88
C ASN A 1010 15.82 -23.50 -33.34
N GLU A 1011 15.31 -24.69 -33.67
CA GLU A 1011 14.84 -24.98 -35.04
C GLU A 1011 13.68 -24.07 -35.44
N LYS A 1012 12.74 -23.83 -34.52
CA LYS A 1012 11.63 -22.90 -34.75
C LYS A 1012 12.10 -21.45 -34.87
N LEU A 1013 13.10 -21.06 -34.08
CA LEU A 1013 13.62 -19.69 -34.06
C LEU A 1013 14.44 -19.38 -35.33
N TRP A 1014 15.37 -20.25 -35.69
CA TRP A 1014 16.31 -20.02 -36.78
C TRP A 1014 15.77 -20.45 -38.13
N THR A 1015 14.79 -21.37 -38.17
CA THR A 1015 14.19 -21.92 -39.39
C THR A 1015 15.21 -22.57 -40.34
N VAL A 1016 16.39 -22.93 -39.81
CA VAL A 1016 17.51 -23.59 -40.49
C VAL A 1016 17.93 -24.82 -39.67
N PRO A 1017 18.30 -25.96 -40.29
CA PRO A 1017 18.78 -27.12 -39.56
C PRO A 1017 19.98 -26.77 -38.66
N LEU A 1018 19.92 -27.11 -37.37
CA LEU A 1018 20.95 -26.70 -36.39
C LEU A 1018 22.34 -27.32 -36.65
N ALA A 1019 22.40 -28.37 -37.48
CA ALA A 1019 23.66 -28.98 -37.92
C ALA A 1019 24.39 -28.16 -39.01
N GLU A 1020 23.71 -27.19 -39.64
CA GLU A 1020 24.28 -26.29 -40.65
C GLU A 1020 24.70 -24.94 -40.06
N ILE A 1021 24.49 -24.73 -38.75
CA ILE A 1021 24.82 -23.49 -38.04
C ILE A 1021 26.17 -23.68 -37.33
N GLU A 1022 27.13 -22.79 -37.60
CA GLU A 1022 28.44 -22.78 -36.95
C GLU A 1022 28.34 -22.41 -35.46
N THR A 1023 29.33 -22.84 -34.66
CA THR A 1023 29.48 -22.45 -33.25
C THR A 1023 30.45 -21.26 -33.17
N SER A 1024 30.04 -20.18 -32.51
CA SER A 1024 30.86 -18.96 -32.36
C SER A 1024 31.96 -19.08 -31.33
#